data_AF-A0A6B3NE62-F1
#
_entry.id   AF-A0A6B3NE62-F1
#
_cell.length_a   1.000
_cell.length_b   1.000
_cell.length_c   1.000
_cell.angle_alpha   90.00
_cell.angle_beta   90.00
_cell.angle_gamma   90.00
#
_symmetry.space_group_name_H-M   'P 1'
#
loop_
_entity.id
_entity.type
_entity.pdbx_description
1 polymer ?
#
loop_
_entity_poly.entity_id
_entity_poly.type
_entity_poly.pdbx_seq_one_letter_code
_entity_poly.pdbx_strand_id
1 'polypeptide(L)'
;MKKLINISFHAIFWLWNLTFLAIVYAGILPLIGIDLVAATWNGEIPIEFSLTFLALIAVPTACTIIGAWRLRKQPTELMRLFYGVEAPLFLLCLLRLFLLRELTPASNLIIGTVLLSILAFSIELLRGYAQRQQGFAWLQMVAHSLMLIIGIYVGQLLLFYALPAAATLIVAFLRFEWLGHLWYMLTYDLLYGFWWIPVYFLLFCFSATLFLAMPSVLTALYLHSGYRVIRFFASRYGKSRALIGAIASITAWIIIFVSFSVQPQVQALELLENPPKTDSERQALLAKSELIRTGLVNANLSPYRYLSIKQENNHIRYMYRSVFNLPEVLCQFLQNSYNQLMSPFLYDGSRSDIDKAEKLYAEFFDTPLQKAQRQEVQHAIQSTFNREEVKAGLLNINQKFVWLAKQQINIQEQGNWAEVELYEVYENQTNEQQEIFYYFSLPESAVVTGVWLGESENRNERYPFAVSPRGAAQQVYNQEVRRRVDPALLEQVGPRHYRLRAFPIPPRRSRLSQSQEQQEQAKLHLWLTYKVMRDEKGWQLPQLGEKRNVFWNQQTQRIRNGKVQTSSFDTWLEPFLPATGQHQPNLHEVNLTDGYRITAKPLSQCRDKSCRVSTPTGKRLAIVLDTSRSMRAHSQEVADTFKWLQEQGFADNSFTNNDADLYITDSADTQPKRLDDIRRFQPQKMTFYGSIQLKEMLQQFVQLRDDTVYDGILLVTDEGSYELSDDSKDLPKMSAPLWVVHLGGQLPPAYDDATLEAIQDSGGGVASKLPEVIQRLATKEAFGSSLVNVVDGYTWFMEQTNTETSSKNGFEQLAARQLVLGLSQKLKGASELSLKELDAIHKVAKTFDIVTPYSSMIVLVNERQKEALKRAEAASDRFDREVESGKEQLSKPFDPLTVSGVPEPEEWMLMGITAVALLFIVRRQRRLTN
;
A
#
# COMPACT_ATOMS: atom_id res chain seq x y z
N MET A 1 27.42 10.26 -58.91
CA MET A 1 26.96 10.74 -57.60
C MET A 1 25.50 10.37 -57.27
N LYS A 2 24.49 10.77 -58.05
CA LYS A 2 23.05 10.48 -57.78
C LYS A 2 22.70 8.98 -57.65
N LYS A 3 23.31 8.12 -58.48
CA LYS A 3 23.12 6.66 -58.41
C LYS A 3 23.65 6.06 -57.09
N LEU A 4 24.80 6.53 -56.61
CA LEU A 4 25.41 6.11 -55.34
C LEU A 4 24.57 6.53 -54.13
N ILE A 5 24.01 7.74 -54.15
CA ILE A 5 23.11 8.24 -53.09
C ILE A 5 21.83 7.40 -53.02
N ASN A 6 21.21 7.11 -54.18
CA ASN A 6 20.01 6.27 -54.22
C ASN A 6 20.27 4.85 -53.72
N ILE A 7 21.41 4.25 -54.07
CA ILE A 7 21.82 2.94 -53.55
C ILE A 7 21.97 3.00 -52.04
N SER A 8 22.61 4.05 -51.52
CA SER A 8 22.81 4.26 -50.08
C SER A 8 21.48 4.40 -49.34
N PHE A 9 20.52 5.17 -49.87
CA PHE A 9 19.19 5.31 -49.27
C PHE A 9 18.41 3.99 -49.22
N HIS A 10 18.50 3.18 -50.29
CA HIS A 10 17.92 1.84 -50.27
C HIS A 10 18.60 0.95 -49.22
N ALA A 11 19.93 0.98 -49.16
CA ALA A 11 20.67 0.19 -48.18
C ALA A 11 20.28 0.56 -46.74
N ILE A 12 20.27 1.87 -46.41
CA ILE A 12 19.88 2.38 -45.09
C ILE A 12 18.47 1.91 -44.73
N PHE A 13 17.48 2.16 -45.59
CA PHE A 13 16.09 1.80 -45.31
C PHE A 13 15.91 0.30 -45.09
N TRP A 14 16.36 -0.54 -46.03
CA TRP A 14 16.09 -1.97 -46.01
C TRP A 14 16.86 -2.72 -44.94
N LEU A 15 18.12 -2.37 -44.68
CA LEU A 15 18.92 -3.03 -43.65
C LEU A 15 18.44 -2.64 -42.24
N TRP A 16 18.03 -1.39 -42.01
CA TRP A 16 17.42 -1.02 -40.73
C TRP A 16 16.06 -1.67 -40.51
N ASN A 17 15.20 -1.72 -41.52
CA ASN A 17 13.92 -2.43 -41.41
C ASN A 17 14.15 -3.92 -41.10
N LEU A 18 15.09 -4.57 -41.78
CA LEU A 18 15.47 -5.96 -41.47
C LEU A 18 15.95 -6.10 -40.01
N THR A 19 16.75 -5.13 -39.54
CA THR A 19 17.25 -5.12 -38.15
C THR A 19 16.13 -4.91 -37.14
N PHE A 20 15.23 -3.96 -37.36
CA PHE A 20 14.07 -3.72 -36.48
C PHE A 20 13.13 -4.92 -36.45
N LEU A 21 12.84 -5.52 -37.62
CA LEU A 21 12.06 -6.76 -37.69
C LEU A 21 12.76 -7.90 -36.94
N ALA A 22 14.08 -8.05 -37.07
CA ALA A 22 14.83 -9.06 -36.31
C ALA A 22 14.78 -8.80 -34.79
N ILE A 23 15.01 -7.56 -34.35
CA ILE A 23 14.93 -7.18 -32.93
C ILE A 23 13.54 -7.48 -32.36
N VAL A 24 12.49 -7.12 -33.07
CA VAL A 24 11.11 -7.31 -32.63
C VAL A 24 10.72 -8.78 -32.65
N TYR A 25 10.83 -9.46 -33.79
CA TYR A 25 10.28 -10.81 -33.97
C TYR A 25 11.18 -11.91 -33.38
N ALA A 26 12.51 -11.72 -33.37
CA ALA A 26 13.44 -12.70 -32.81
C ALA A 26 13.93 -12.34 -31.40
N GLY A 27 13.79 -11.08 -30.97
CA GLY A 27 14.18 -10.62 -29.64
C GLY A 27 12.99 -10.36 -28.71
N ILE A 28 12.29 -9.24 -28.91
CA ILE A 28 11.30 -8.73 -27.95
C ILE A 28 10.04 -9.60 -27.89
N LEU A 29 9.49 -10.01 -29.02
CA LEU A 29 8.26 -10.81 -29.11
C LEU A 29 8.35 -12.15 -28.35
N PRO A 30 9.36 -13.01 -28.57
CA PRO A 30 9.45 -14.29 -27.87
C PRO A 30 9.79 -14.14 -26.38
N LEU A 31 10.51 -13.08 -25.98
CA LEU A 31 10.96 -12.90 -24.60
C LEU A 31 9.94 -12.19 -23.70
N ILE A 32 9.16 -11.27 -24.26
CA ILE A 32 8.28 -10.37 -23.47
C ILE A 32 6.83 -10.46 -23.96
N GLY A 33 6.62 -10.58 -25.27
CA GLY A 33 5.32 -10.34 -25.89
C GLY A 33 4.18 -11.24 -25.41
N ILE A 34 4.44 -12.56 -25.33
CA ILE A 34 3.41 -13.53 -24.93
C ILE A 34 3.02 -13.32 -23.46
N ASP A 35 4.02 -13.17 -22.58
CA ASP A 35 3.80 -12.99 -21.15
C ASP A 35 3.13 -11.65 -20.84
N LEU A 36 3.49 -10.58 -21.56
CA LEU A 36 2.88 -9.26 -21.40
C LEU A 36 1.39 -9.27 -21.76
N VAL A 37 1.02 -9.85 -22.92
CA VAL A 37 -0.38 -9.92 -23.35
C VAL A 37 -1.20 -10.80 -22.41
N ALA A 38 -0.64 -11.91 -21.94
CA ALA A 38 -1.28 -12.76 -20.95
C ALA A 38 -1.49 -12.03 -19.61
N ALA A 39 -0.48 -11.28 -19.14
CA ALA A 39 -0.56 -10.47 -17.92
C ALA A 39 -1.63 -9.37 -18.03
N THR A 40 -1.75 -8.71 -19.19
CA THR A 40 -2.83 -7.75 -19.45
C THR A 40 -4.21 -8.41 -19.42
N TRP A 41 -4.38 -9.59 -20.03
CA TRP A 41 -5.65 -10.32 -20.01
C TRP A 41 -6.09 -10.72 -18.59
N ASN A 42 -5.12 -11.03 -17.72
CA ASN A 42 -5.36 -11.35 -16.32
C ASN A 42 -5.59 -10.10 -15.43
N GLY A 43 -5.50 -8.89 -15.99
CA GLY A 43 -5.59 -7.64 -15.22
C GLY A 43 -4.36 -7.34 -14.35
N GLU A 44 -3.23 -8.01 -14.60
CA GLU A 44 -1.97 -7.78 -13.87
C GLU A 44 -1.28 -6.48 -14.35
N ILE A 45 -1.31 -6.20 -15.67
CA ILE A 45 -0.63 -5.05 -16.29
C ILE A 45 -1.65 -4.23 -17.13
N PRO A 46 -1.60 -2.88 -17.13
CA PRO A 46 -2.52 -2.04 -17.88
C PRO A 46 -2.45 -2.30 -19.39
N ILE A 47 -3.59 -2.18 -20.07
CA ILE A 47 -3.71 -2.45 -21.51
C ILE A 47 -2.81 -1.58 -22.39
N GLU A 48 -2.44 -0.39 -21.90
CA GLU A 48 -1.57 0.56 -22.57
C GLU A 48 -0.20 -0.04 -22.96
N PHE A 49 0.37 -0.91 -22.13
CA PHE A 49 1.65 -1.56 -22.40
C PHE A 49 1.53 -2.61 -23.51
N SER A 50 0.44 -3.40 -23.49
CA SER A 50 0.13 -4.33 -24.57
C SER A 50 -0.14 -3.60 -25.90
N LEU A 51 -0.84 -2.46 -25.88
CA LEU A 51 -1.04 -1.63 -27.07
C LEU A 51 0.27 -1.04 -27.60
N THR A 52 1.14 -0.58 -26.70
CA THR A 52 2.47 -0.07 -27.05
C THR A 52 3.34 -1.17 -27.66
N PHE A 53 3.28 -2.38 -27.11
CA PHE A 53 3.97 -3.55 -27.64
C PHE A 53 3.45 -3.96 -29.03
N LEU A 54 2.13 -3.98 -29.23
CA LEU A 54 1.54 -4.22 -30.55
C LEU A 54 1.97 -3.15 -31.56
N ALA A 55 2.04 -1.88 -31.15
CA ALA A 55 2.57 -0.81 -31.98
C ALA A 55 4.06 -1.03 -32.31
N LEU A 56 4.88 -1.46 -31.36
CA LEU A 56 6.30 -1.77 -31.56
C LEU A 56 6.51 -2.85 -32.65
N ILE A 57 5.58 -3.81 -32.76
CA ILE A 57 5.57 -4.81 -33.85
C ILE A 57 5.05 -4.23 -35.17
N ALA A 58 3.93 -3.49 -35.09
CA ALA A 58 3.23 -3.00 -36.27
C ALA A 58 4.06 -1.96 -37.04
N VAL A 59 4.84 -1.12 -36.36
CA VAL A 59 5.58 -0.01 -36.96
C VAL A 59 6.61 -0.45 -38.02
N PRO A 60 7.63 -1.28 -37.71
CA PRO A 60 8.59 -1.71 -38.72
C PRO A 60 7.92 -2.55 -39.81
N THR A 61 6.93 -3.37 -39.45
CA THR A 61 6.19 -4.21 -40.40
C THR A 61 5.41 -3.37 -41.43
N ALA A 62 4.66 -2.38 -40.95
CA ALA A 62 3.90 -1.48 -41.81
C ALA A 62 4.81 -0.61 -42.67
N CYS A 63 5.91 -0.09 -42.10
CA CYS A 63 6.89 0.71 -42.84
C CYS A 63 7.58 -0.10 -43.94
N THR A 64 7.96 -1.35 -43.65
CA THR A 64 8.50 -2.30 -44.64
C THR A 64 7.50 -2.53 -45.78
N ILE A 65 6.23 -2.80 -45.47
CA ILE A 65 5.17 -3.04 -46.47
C ILE A 65 4.93 -1.80 -47.33
N ILE A 66 4.78 -0.62 -46.71
CA ILE A 66 4.57 0.65 -47.41
C ILE A 66 5.78 0.96 -48.30
N GLY A 67 7.00 0.76 -47.78
CA GLY A 67 8.25 0.92 -48.52
C GLY A 67 8.32 0.00 -49.74
N ALA A 68 7.92 -1.26 -49.60
CA ALA A 68 7.96 -2.27 -50.66
C ALA A 68 6.91 -2.03 -51.73
N TRP A 69 5.68 -1.71 -51.32
CA TRP A 69 4.53 -1.63 -52.21
C TRP A 69 4.42 -0.27 -52.91
N ARG A 70 4.64 0.82 -52.18
CA ARG A 70 4.32 2.18 -52.66
C ARG A 70 5.55 3.04 -52.96
N LEU A 71 6.61 2.93 -52.16
CA LEU A 71 7.75 3.85 -52.20
C LEU A 71 9.03 3.24 -52.78
N ARG A 72 8.99 1.99 -53.27
CA ARG A 72 10.18 1.23 -53.72
C ARG A 72 11.03 1.93 -54.78
N LYS A 73 10.43 2.76 -55.64
CA LYS A 73 11.13 3.52 -56.70
C LYS A 73 11.49 4.95 -56.27
N GLN A 74 11.19 5.35 -55.04
CA GLN A 74 11.30 6.72 -54.53
C GLN A 74 12.26 6.75 -53.32
N PRO A 75 13.59 6.68 -53.54
CA PRO A 75 14.56 6.53 -52.46
C PRO A 75 14.55 7.69 -51.45
N THR A 76 14.18 8.90 -51.87
CA THR A 76 14.01 10.05 -50.97
C THR A 76 12.81 9.89 -50.04
N GLU A 77 11.70 9.36 -50.55
CA GLU A 77 10.48 9.14 -49.74
C GLU A 77 10.64 7.96 -48.79
N LEU A 78 11.45 6.96 -49.13
CA LEU A 78 11.87 5.91 -48.19
C LEU A 78 12.62 6.51 -46.99
N MET A 79 13.49 7.50 -47.21
CA MET A 79 14.20 8.14 -46.10
C MET A 79 13.31 9.04 -45.24
N ARG A 80 12.30 9.67 -45.85
CA ARG A 80 11.26 10.40 -45.11
C ARG A 80 10.41 9.46 -44.27
N LEU A 81 10.05 8.27 -44.80
CA LEU A 81 9.34 7.24 -44.05
C LEU A 81 10.19 6.75 -42.85
N PHE A 82 11.46 6.45 -43.07
CA PHE A 82 12.33 5.94 -42.02
C PHE A 82 12.59 6.98 -40.91
N TYR A 83 13.19 8.13 -41.26
CA TYR A 83 13.60 9.12 -40.25
C TYR A 83 12.43 9.96 -39.71
N GLY A 84 11.35 10.12 -40.48
CA GLY A 84 10.21 10.94 -40.07
C GLY A 84 9.08 10.16 -39.39
N VAL A 85 9.03 8.83 -39.57
CA VAL A 85 7.94 7.98 -39.05
C VAL A 85 8.47 6.76 -38.30
N GLU A 86 9.17 5.86 -38.98
CA GLU A 86 9.52 4.54 -38.43
C GLU A 86 10.44 4.65 -37.21
N ALA A 87 11.62 5.26 -37.35
CA ALA A 87 12.61 5.40 -36.30
C ALA A 87 12.09 6.17 -35.07
N PRO A 88 11.47 7.37 -35.19
CA PRO A 88 10.97 8.09 -34.03
C PRO A 88 9.81 7.36 -33.34
N LEU A 89 8.91 6.71 -34.08
CA LEU A 89 7.79 5.96 -33.49
C LEU A 89 8.28 4.68 -32.80
N PHE A 90 9.25 3.98 -33.40
CA PHE A 90 9.90 2.83 -32.81
C PHE A 90 10.61 3.20 -31.50
N LEU A 91 11.37 4.29 -31.50
CA LEU A 91 12.00 4.82 -30.29
C LEU A 91 10.97 5.19 -29.22
N LEU A 92 9.87 5.86 -29.59
CA LEU A 92 8.81 6.21 -28.67
C LEU A 92 8.16 4.98 -28.03
N CYS A 93 7.92 3.92 -28.81
CA CYS A 93 7.40 2.65 -28.28
C CYS A 93 8.39 2.00 -27.32
N LEU A 94 9.69 2.01 -27.60
CA LEU A 94 10.72 1.50 -26.68
C LEU A 94 10.75 2.31 -25.37
N LEU A 95 10.76 3.64 -25.46
CA LEU A 95 10.73 4.51 -24.27
C LEU A 95 9.47 4.29 -23.45
N ARG A 96 8.29 4.18 -24.08
CA ARG A 96 7.02 3.95 -23.40
C ARG A 96 6.95 2.56 -22.75
N LEU A 97 7.51 1.53 -23.39
CA LEU A 97 7.45 0.16 -22.90
C LEU A 97 8.44 -0.09 -21.76
N PHE A 98 9.66 0.43 -21.85
CA PHE A 98 10.76 0.07 -20.96
C PHE A 98 11.15 1.12 -19.93
N LEU A 99 10.87 2.41 -20.18
CA LEU A 99 11.40 3.51 -19.37
C LEU A 99 10.29 4.31 -18.69
N LEU A 100 9.26 4.70 -19.45
CA LEU A 100 8.17 5.53 -18.95
C LEU A 100 7.08 4.64 -18.35
N ARG A 101 6.85 4.82 -17.05
CA ARG A 101 5.87 4.06 -16.27
C ARG A 101 4.50 4.73 -16.27
N GLU A 102 4.11 5.37 -15.17
CA GLU A 102 2.87 6.13 -15.12
C GLU A 102 3.12 7.53 -15.72
N LEU A 103 2.24 7.98 -16.63
CA LEU A 103 2.41 9.28 -17.29
C LEU A 103 1.73 10.40 -16.50
N THR A 104 2.47 11.46 -16.21
CA THR A 104 1.93 12.73 -15.73
C THR A 104 1.16 13.48 -16.83
N PRO A 105 0.29 14.46 -16.49
CA PRO A 105 -0.38 15.28 -17.51
C PRO A 105 0.60 15.96 -18.49
N ALA A 106 1.74 16.46 -18.00
CA ALA A 106 2.75 17.11 -18.83
C ALA A 106 3.45 16.13 -19.78
N SER A 107 3.94 14.99 -19.26
CA SER A 107 4.58 13.96 -20.08
C SER A 107 3.61 13.36 -21.11
N ASN A 108 2.35 13.14 -20.73
CA ASN A 108 1.30 12.66 -21.64
C ASN A 108 1.03 13.67 -22.77
N LEU A 109 0.99 14.98 -22.48
CA LEU A 109 0.86 16.01 -23.52
C LEU A 109 2.02 15.99 -24.51
N ILE A 110 3.26 15.89 -24.03
CA ILE A 110 4.46 15.81 -24.89
C ILE A 110 4.38 14.57 -25.79
N ILE A 111 4.18 13.38 -25.21
CA ILE A 111 4.11 12.10 -25.93
C ILE A 111 2.97 12.12 -26.95
N GLY A 112 1.78 12.58 -26.54
CA GLY A 112 0.62 12.70 -27.42
C GLY A 112 0.86 13.65 -28.59
N THR A 113 1.56 14.78 -28.36
CA THR A 113 1.88 15.74 -29.42
C THR A 113 2.96 15.21 -30.38
N VAL A 114 3.94 14.45 -29.87
CA VAL A 114 4.93 13.73 -30.70
C VAL A 114 4.22 12.70 -31.59
N LEU A 115 3.33 11.88 -31.02
CA LEU A 115 2.55 10.89 -31.76
C LEU A 115 1.67 11.56 -32.82
N LEU A 116 0.99 12.66 -32.48
CA LEU A 116 0.19 13.45 -33.41
C LEU A 116 1.04 14.00 -34.57
N SER A 117 2.25 14.48 -34.28
CA SER A 117 3.19 14.99 -35.29
C SER A 117 3.66 13.89 -36.24
N ILE A 118 4.02 12.72 -35.71
CA ILE A 118 4.38 11.54 -36.51
C ILE A 118 3.21 11.11 -37.41
N LEU A 119 2.00 11.04 -36.86
CA LEU A 119 0.80 10.66 -37.62
C LEU A 119 0.49 11.68 -38.73
N ALA A 120 0.56 12.97 -38.42
CA ALA A 120 0.35 14.05 -39.38
C ALA A 120 1.38 14.01 -40.52
N PHE A 121 2.65 13.79 -40.18
CA PHE A 121 3.73 13.63 -41.16
C PHE A 121 3.53 12.37 -42.02
N SER A 122 3.09 11.26 -41.43
CA SER A 122 2.78 10.00 -42.14
C SER A 122 1.65 10.18 -43.15
N ILE A 123 0.59 10.87 -42.74
CA ILE A 123 -0.55 11.20 -43.61
C ILE A 123 -0.11 12.11 -44.76
N GLU A 124 0.70 13.13 -44.47
CA GLU A 124 1.24 14.04 -45.49
C GLU A 124 2.13 13.29 -46.48
N LEU A 125 2.97 12.37 -46.01
CA LEU A 125 3.83 11.53 -46.85
C LEU A 125 3.01 10.67 -47.82
N LEU A 126 1.90 10.10 -47.35
CA LEU A 126 1.09 9.15 -48.13
C LEU A 126 0.00 9.82 -48.97
N ARG A 127 -0.59 10.93 -48.54
CA ARG A 127 -1.74 11.57 -49.22
C ARG A 127 -1.45 12.97 -49.72
N GLY A 128 -0.35 13.58 -49.31
CA GLY A 128 -0.05 14.98 -49.59
C GLY A 128 -0.99 15.95 -48.85
N TYR A 129 -1.01 17.19 -49.31
CA TYR A 129 -1.83 18.26 -48.73
C TYR A 129 -3.31 18.16 -49.17
N ALA A 130 -4.22 18.28 -48.22
CA ALA A 130 -5.65 18.10 -48.39
C ALA A 130 -6.34 19.31 -49.04
N GLN A 131 -6.17 19.47 -50.35
CA GLN A 131 -6.66 20.66 -51.07
C GLN A 131 -8.19 20.78 -51.16
N ARG A 132 -8.94 19.68 -51.05
CA ARG A 132 -10.37 19.62 -51.38
C ARG A 132 -11.31 19.62 -50.18
N GLN A 133 -10.83 19.29 -48.97
CA GLN A 133 -11.66 19.15 -47.76
C GLN A 133 -11.24 20.18 -46.71
N GLN A 134 -12.12 21.16 -46.45
CA GLN A 134 -11.81 22.29 -45.57
C GLN A 134 -11.45 21.86 -44.15
N GLY A 135 -12.21 20.96 -43.53
CA GLY A 135 -11.93 20.49 -42.17
C GLY A 135 -10.57 19.80 -42.06
N PHE A 136 -10.22 18.97 -43.05
CA PHE A 136 -8.95 18.25 -43.06
C PHE A 136 -7.75 19.18 -43.33
N ALA A 137 -7.93 20.23 -44.14
CA ALA A 137 -6.90 21.26 -44.34
C ALA A 137 -6.60 22.06 -43.06
N TRP A 138 -7.63 22.41 -42.27
CA TRP A 138 -7.46 23.04 -40.96
C TRP A 138 -6.77 22.11 -39.97
N LEU A 139 -7.19 20.84 -39.91
CA LEU A 139 -6.56 19.83 -39.04
C LEU A 139 -5.08 19.63 -39.40
N GLN A 140 -4.75 19.54 -40.69
CA GLN A 140 -3.36 19.47 -41.16
C GLN A 140 -2.58 20.72 -40.74
N MET A 141 -3.14 21.92 -40.91
CA MET A 141 -2.49 23.18 -40.51
C MET A 141 -2.19 23.22 -39.00
N VAL A 142 -3.15 22.86 -38.15
CA VAL A 142 -2.98 22.81 -36.69
C VAL A 142 -1.87 21.81 -36.31
N ALA A 143 -1.98 20.55 -36.77
CA ALA A 143 -1.01 19.51 -36.44
C ALA A 143 0.41 19.84 -36.94
N HIS A 144 0.53 20.42 -38.14
CA HIS A 144 1.82 20.79 -38.72
C HIS A 144 2.42 22.05 -38.05
N SER A 145 1.59 22.92 -37.45
CA SER A 145 2.07 24.03 -36.61
C SER A 145 2.68 23.52 -35.31
N LEU A 146 2.05 22.54 -34.66
CA LEU A 146 2.61 21.88 -33.48
C LEU A 146 3.89 21.10 -33.79
N MET A 147 3.92 20.43 -34.95
CA MET A 147 5.10 19.68 -35.42
C MET A 147 6.35 20.55 -35.58
N LEU A 148 6.22 21.85 -35.90
CA LEU A 148 7.36 22.77 -35.95
C LEU A 148 8.06 22.87 -34.59
N ILE A 149 7.28 23.05 -33.53
CA ILE A 149 7.81 23.20 -32.17
C ILE A 149 8.34 21.86 -31.67
N ILE A 150 7.58 20.79 -31.86
CA ILE A 150 7.99 19.44 -31.42
C ILE A 150 9.25 18.96 -32.16
N GLY A 151 9.38 19.25 -33.46
CA GLY A 151 10.57 18.90 -34.24
C GLY A 151 11.84 19.58 -33.72
N ILE A 152 11.73 20.83 -33.24
CA ILE A 152 12.83 21.55 -32.58
C ILE A 152 13.09 20.93 -31.20
N TYR A 153 12.05 20.75 -30.39
CA TYR A 153 12.14 20.21 -29.04
C TYR A 153 12.82 18.84 -28.99
N VAL A 154 12.33 17.87 -29.77
CA VAL A 154 12.90 16.51 -29.83
C VAL A 154 14.32 16.54 -30.41
N GLY A 155 14.55 17.36 -31.45
CA GLY A 155 15.87 17.53 -32.03
C GLY A 155 16.92 18.02 -31.04
N GLN A 156 16.59 19.07 -30.30
CA GLN A 156 17.46 19.63 -29.25
C GLN A 156 17.73 18.61 -28.16
N LEU A 157 16.69 17.91 -27.68
CA LEU A 157 16.83 16.89 -26.64
C LEU A 157 17.80 15.78 -27.07
N LEU A 158 17.65 15.26 -28.30
CA LEU A 158 18.50 14.19 -28.81
C LEU A 158 19.93 14.65 -29.09
N LEU A 159 20.16 15.94 -29.41
CA LEU A 159 21.49 16.49 -29.65
C LEU A 159 22.39 16.47 -28.40
N PHE A 160 21.82 16.54 -27.19
CA PHE A 160 22.58 16.35 -25.95
C PHE A 160 23.28 14.98 -25.88
N TYR A 161 22.73 13.97 -26.54
CA TYR A 161 23.33 12.63 -26.62
C TYR A 161 24.14 12.44 -27.90
N ALA A 162 23.63 12.92 -29.03
CA ALA A 162 24.26 12.70 -30.33
C ALA A 162 25.62 13.42 -30.47
N LEU A 163 25.82 14.58 -29.82
CA LEU A 163 27.08 15.31 -29.87
C LEU A 163 28.22 14.57 -29.14
N PRO A 164 28.09 14.17 -27.86
CA PRO A 164 29.07 13.31 -27.20
C PRO A 164 29.26 11.97 -27.93
N ALA A 165 28.19 11.34 -28.42
CA ALA A 165 28.28 10.11 -29.19
C ALA A 165 29.10 10.29 -30.49
N ALA A 166 28.91 11.40 -31.20
CA ALA A 166 29.71 11.71 -32.38
C ALA A 166 31.19 11.89 -32.04
N ALA A 167 31.48 12.66 -30.99
CA ALA A 167 32.86 12.89 -30.56
C ALA A 167 33.55 11.59 -30.13
N THR A 168 32.88 10.75 -29.35
CA THR A 168 33.41 9.44 -28.92
C THR A 168 33.66 8.51 -30.10
N LEU A 169 32.75 8.42 -31.08
CA LEU A 169 32.96 7.61 -32.28
C LEU A 169 34.11 8.12 -33.13
N ILE A 170 34.24 9.45 -33.29
CA ILE A 170 35.36 10.06 -34.03
C ILE A 170 36.68 9.78 -33.32
N VAL A 171 36.75 9.98 -32.00
CA VAL A 171 37.96 9.70 -31.21
C VAL A 171 38.30 8.22 -31.23
N ALA A 172 37.33 7.33 -31.04
CA ALA A 172 37.54 5.88 -31.10
C ALA A 172 38.07 5.43 -32.46
N PHE A 173 37.55 6.02 -33.55
CA PHE A 173 38.05 5.77 -34.89
C PHE A 173 39.48 6.29 -35.09
N LEU A 174 39.80 7.49 -34.60
CA LEU A 174 41.12 8.12 -34.74
C LEU A 174 42.19 7.57 -33.78
N ARG A 175 41.80 6.86 -32.72
CA ARG A 175 42.75 6.17 -31.82
C ARG A 175 43.40 4.94 -32.45
N PHE A 176 42.90 4.46 -33.58
CA PHE A 176 43.43 3.32 -34.32
C PHE A 176 43.55 2.01 -33.51
N GLU A 177 43.00 1.93 -32.30
CA GLU A 177 42.99 0.70 -31.49
C GLU A 177 42.30 -0.46 -32.23
N TRP A 178 41.30 -0.13 -33.06
CA TRP A 178 40.63 -1.07 -33.95
C TRP A 178 41.55 -1.68 -35.01
N LEU A 179 42.65 -1.01 -35.42
CA LEU A 179 43.65 -1.59 -36.34
C LEU A 179 44.42 -2.73 -35.68
N GLY A 180 44.68 -2.65 -34.38
CA GLY A 180 45.30 -3.75 -33.63
C GLY A 180 44.41 -4.98 -33.57
N HIS A 181 43.12 -4.79 -33.27
CA HIS A 181 42.12 -5.85 -33.32
C HIS A 181 41.94 -6.42 -34.74
N LEU A 182 41.92 -5.55 -35.76
CA LEU A 182 41.83 -5.94 -37.16
C LEU A 182 43.06 -6.74 -37.60
N TRP A 183 44.27 -6.30 -37.22
CA TRP A 183 45.52 -7.02 -37.48
C TRP A 183 45.51 -8.39 -36.81
N TYR A 184 45.11 -8.47 -35.54
CA TYR A 184 44.98 -9.73 -34.82
C TYR A 184 44.00 -10.69 -35.52
N MET A 185 42.80 -10.22 -35.90
CA MET A 185 41.81 -11.04 -36.62
C MET A 185 42.34 -11.53 -37.97
N LEU A 186 43.01 -10.66 -38.74
CA LEU A 186 43.57 -11.03 -40.04
C LEU A 186 44.77 -11.99 -39.92
N THR A 187 45.50 -11.98 -38.80
CA THR A 187 46.71 -12.78 -38.61
C THR A 187 46.43 -14.14 -37.98
N TYR A 188 45.50 -14.21 -37.03
CA TYR A 188 45.27 -15.42 -36.20
C TYR A 188 43.93 -16.12 -36.46
N ASP A 189 42.96 -15.45 -37.07
CA ASP A 189 41.63 -16.03 -37.30
C ASP A 189 40.97 -15.47 -38.58
N LEU A 190 41.60 -15.77 -39.71
CA LEU A 190 41.33 -15.16 -41.01
C LEU A 190 39.90 -15.45 -41.52
N LEU A 191 39.36 -16.63 -41.19
CA LEU A 191 37.97 -17.00 -41.49
C LEU A 191 36.98 -16.21 -40.63
N TYR A 192 37.26 -16.03 -39.34
CA TYR A 192 36.45 -15.18 -38.46
C TYR A 192 36.50 -13.71 -38.91
N GLY A 193 37.69 -13.20 -39.23
CA GLY A 193 37.89 -11.85 -39.73
C GLY A 193 37.13 -11.57 -41.03
N PHE A 194 37.14 -12.50 -41.99
CA PHE A 194 36.45 -12.35 -43.28
C PHE A 194 34.93 -12.12 -43.11
N TRP A 195 34.30 -12.80 -42.15
CA TRP A 195 32.87 -12.66 -41.89
C TRP A 195 32.54 -11.48 -40.98
N TRP A 196 33.31 -11.27 -39.91
CA TRP A 196 32.96 -10.29 -38.88
C TRP A 196 33.43 -8.87 -39.17
N ILE A 197 34.54 -8.66 -39.88
CA ILE A 197 35.03 -7.31 -40.22
C ILE A 197 33.98 -6.51 -41.03
N PRO A 198 33.40 -7.05 -42.11
CA PRO A 198 32.35 -6.35 -42.86
C PRO A 198 31.11 -6.09 -42.01
N VAL A 199 30.75 -7.03 -41.12
CA VAL A 199 29.59 -6.91 -40.23
C VAL A 199 29.80 -5.81 -39.20
N TYR A 200 30.95 -5.75 -38.53
CA TYR A 200 31.26 -4.68 -37.56
C TYR A 200 31.30 -3.31 -38.23
N PHE A 201 31.91 -3.21 -39.42
CA PHE A 201 31.95 -1.95 -40.16
C PHE A 201 30.55 -1.51 -40.61
N LEU A 202 29.72 -2.45 -41.07
CA LEU A 202 28.33 -2.20 -41.42
C LEU A 202 27.55 -1.75 -40.19
N LEU A 203 27.61 -2.47 -39.07
CA LEU A 203 26.95 -2.06 -37.83
C LEU A 203 27.40 -0.68 -37.37
N PHE A 204 28.70 -0.38 -37.39
CA PHE A 204 29.23 0.93 -37.03
C PHE A 204 28.67 2.05 -37.92
N CYS A 205 28.76 1.91 -39.25
CA CYS A 205 28.26 2.93 -40.17
C CYS A 205 26.75 3.12 -40.07
N PHE A 206 25.99 2.04 -39.93
CA PHE A 206 24.54 2.11 -39.82
C PHE A 206 24.12 2.70 -38.48
N SER A 207 24.71 2.29 -37.37
CA SER A 207 24.49 2.91 -36.05
C SER A 207 24.81 4.40 -36.07
N ALA A 208 25.88 4.83 -36.74
CA ALA A 208 26.17 6.25 -36.93
C ALA A 208 25.03 6.97 -37.67
N THR A 209 24.45 6.38 -38.72
CA THR A 209 23.30 6.99 -39.42
C THR A 209 22.06 7.11 -38.53
N LEU A 210 21.83 6.18 -37.61
CA LEU A 210 20.66 6.23 -36.72
C LEU A 210 20.87 7.15 -35.52
N PHE A 211 22.00 7.05 -34.82
CA PHE A 211 22.18 7.78 -33.56
C PHE A 211 22.74 9.20 -33.74
N LEU A 212 23.51 9.46 -34.79
CA LEU A 212 24.11 10.78 -35.02
C LEU A 212 23.31 11.62 -36.02
N ALA A 213 22.86 11.03 -37.12
CA ALA A 213 22.19 11.78 -38.18
C ALA A 213 20.69 12.02 -37.91
N MET A 214 20.03 11.08 -37.22
CA MET A 214 18.57 11.13 -36.99
C MET A 214 18.09 12.42 -36.31
N PRO A 215 18.73 12.98 -35.25
CA PRO A 215 18.26 14.21 -34.62
C PRO A 215 18.16 15.38 -35.61
N SER A 216 19.23 15.62 -36.38
CA SER A 216 19.27 16.71 -37.35
C SER A 216 18.33 16.47 -38.55
N VAL A 217 18.26 15.22 -39.04
CA VAL A 217 17.40 14.87 -40.18
C VAL A 217 15.93 14.97 -39.79
N LEU A 218 15.54 14.45 -38.62
CA LEU A 218 14.18 14.52 -38.09
C LEU A 218 13.72 15.97 -37.96
N THR A 219 14.51 16.81 -37.30
CA THR A 219 14.20 18.24 -37.15
C THR A 219 14.06 18.93 -38.51
N ALA A 220 14.98 18.68 -39.44
CA ALA A 220 14.91 19.26 -40.77
C ALA A 220 13.64 18.83 -41.53
N LEU A 221 13.26 17.55 -41.44
CA LEU A 221 12.06 17.02 -42.08
C LEU A 221 10.78 17.64 -41.50
N TYR A 222 10.70 17.75 -40.18
CA TYR A 222 9.52 18.28 -39.49
C TYR A 222 9.37 19.78 -39.71
N LEU A 223 10.47 20.54 -39.66
CA LEU A 223 10.48 21.97 -39.99
C LEU A 223 10.07 22.20 -41.45
N HIS A 224 10.64 21.43 -42.37
CA HIS A 224 10.32 21.56 -43.79
C HIS A 224 8.84 21.24 -44.07
N SER A 225 8.33 20.14 -43.52
CA SER A 225 6.93 19.73 -43.66
C SER A 225 5.98 20.76 -43.05
N GLY A 226 6.26 21.22 -41.82
CA GLY A 226 5.45 22.23 -41.16
C GLY A 226 5.36 23.53 -41.94
N TYR A 227 6.51 24.06 -42.36
CA TYR A 227 6.59 25.27 -43.18
C TYR A 227 5.83 25.11 -44.51
N ARG A 228 6.00 23.97 -45.18
CA ARG A 228 5.38 23.68 -46.48
C ARG A 228 3.86 23.65 -46.37
N VAL A 229 3.30 22.94 -45.39
CA VAL A 229 1.84 22.82 -45.21
C VAL A 229 1.21 24.15 -44.84
N ILE A 230 1.84 24.93 -43.95
CA ILE A 230 1.36 26.26 -43.59
C ILE A 230 1.38 27.18 -44.82
N ARG A 231 2.41 27.11 -45.67
CA ARG A 231 2.47 27.88 -46.91
C ARG A 231 1.38 27.48 -47.91
N PHE A 232 1.10 26.18 -48.08
CA PHE A 232 0.01 25.73 -48.93
C PHE A 232 -1.36 26.18 -48.40
N PHE A 233 -1.57 26.12 -47.08
CA PHE A 233 -2.78 26.65 -46.46
C PHE A 233 -2.93 28.15 -46.69
N ALA A 234 -1.85 28.93 -46.50
CA ALA A 234 -1.83 30.37 -46.73
C ALA A 234 -2.15 30.75 -48.18
N SER A 235 -1.71 29.94 -49.15
CA SER A 235 -1.98 30.20 -50.58
C SER A 235 -3.47 30.12 -50.93
N ARG A 236 -4.25 29.34 -50.18
CA ARG A 236 -5.68 29.12 -50.43
C ARG A 236 -6.59 29.95 -49.55
N TYR A 237 -6.28 30.01 -48.25
CA TYR A 237 -7.14 30.66 -47.24
C TYR A 237 -6.64 32.05 -46.83
N GLY A 238 -5.51 32.51 -47.39
CA GLY A 238 -4.89 33.79 -47.10
C GLY A 238 -3.84 33.72 -46.00
N LYS A 239 -2.82 34.58 -46.11
CA LYS A 239 -1.68 34.62 -45.17
C LYS A 239 -2.10 34.93 -43.74
N SER A 240 -3.05 35.85 -43.55
CA SER A 240 -3.51 36.24 -42.22
C SER A 240 -4.19 35.10 -41.48
N ARG A 241 -5.05 34.31 -42.15
CA ARG A 241 -5.73 33.16 -41.54
C ARG A 241 -4.75 32.04 -41.19
N ALA A 242 -3.76 31.79 -42.05
CA ALA A 242 -2.70 30.81 -41.78
C ALA A 242 -1.87 31.21 -40.56
N LEU A 243 -1.46 32.48 -40.48
CA LEU A 243 -0.67 33.01 -39.36
C LEU A 243 -1.46 32.96 -38.05
N ILE A 244 -2.70 33.47 -38.05
CA ILE A 244 -3.58 33.46 -36.89
C ILE A 244 -3.83 32.01 -36.42
N GLY A 245 -4.14 31.10 -37.35
CA GLY A 245 -4.37 29.69 -37.03
C GLY A 245 -3.14 29.00 -36.42
N ALA A 246 -1.95 29.21 -36.99
CA ALA A 246 -0.72 28.64 -36.49
C ALA A 246 -0.36 29.19 -35.09
N ILE A 247 -0.42 30.52 -34.92
CA ILE A 247 -0.17 31.17 -33.63
C ILE A 247 -1.19 30.71 -32.60
N ALA A 248 -2.48 30.70 -32.92
CA ALA A 248 -3.52 30.26 -31.99
C ALA A 248 -3.31 28.80 -31.54
N SER A 249 -2.92 27.92 -32.47
CA SER A 249 -2.63 26.51 -32.16
C SER A 249 -1.45 26.37 -31.19
N ILE A 250 -0.36 27.08 -31.48
CA ILE A 250 0.85 27.09 -30.65
C ILE A 250 0.56 27.69 -29.28
N THR A 251 -0.11 28.84 -29.22
CA THR A 251 -0.45 29.51 -27.96
C THR A 251 -1.37 28.64 -27.11
N ALA A 252 -2.39 28.01 -27.70
CA ALA A 252 -3.27 27.09 -26.99
C ALA A 252 -2.48 25.92 -26.40
N TRP A 253 -1.57 25.34 -27.18
CA TRP A 253 -0.70 24.26 -26.70
C TRP A 253 0.23 24.72 -25.57
N ILE A 254 0.84 25.91 -25.67
CA ILE A 254 1.70 26.48 -24.61
C ILE A 254 0.90 26.70 -23.32
N ILE A 255 -0.32 27.23 -23.40
CA ILE A 255 -1.18 27.43 -22.23
C ILE A 255 -1.46 26.09 -21.53
N ILE A 256 -1.83 25.06 -22.30
CA ILE A 256 -2.07 23.71 -21.76
C ILE A 256 -0.77 23.14 -21.16
N PHE A 257 0.35 23.27 -21.86
CA PHE A 257 1.65 22.78 -21.41
C PHE A 257 2.10 23.44 -20.10
N VAL A 258 1.99 24.77 -19.99
CA VAL A 258 2.32 25.50 -18.76
C VAL A 258 1.39 25.08 -17.63
N SER A 259 0.09 24.96 -17.88
CA SER A 259 -0.87 24.49 -16.89
C SER A 259 -0.57 23.08 -16.38
N PHE A 260 -0.16 22.15 -17.25
CA PHE A 260 0.16 20.77 -16.89
C PHE A 260 1.56 20.61 -16.29
N SER A 261 2.46 21.57 -16.53
CA SER A 261 3.83 21.55 -15.98
C SER A 261 3.88 21.99 -14.50
N VAL A 262 2.81 22.58 -13.98
CA VAL A 262 2.69 22.88 -12.55
C VAL A 262 2.52 21.57 -11.80
N GLN A 263 3.55 21.17 -11.05
CA GLN A 263 3.50 19.94 -10.27
C GLN A 263 2.77 20.21 -8.94
N PRO A 264 1.71 19.43 -8.61
CA PRO A 264 0.79 19.76 -7.51
C PRO A 264 1.44 19.67 -6.12
N GLN A 265 2.51 18.87 -5.96
CA GLN A 265 3.17 18.71 -4.67
C GLN A 265 3.80 20.00 -4.16
N VAL A 266 4.24 20.89 -5.05
CA VAL A 266 4.93 22.13 -4.64
C VAL A 266 3.96 22.99 -3.81
N GLN A 267 2.73 23.16 -4.30
CA GLN A 267 1.69 23.90 -3.59
C GLN A 267 1.17 23.12 -2.37
N ALA A 268 1.04 21.80 -2.45
CA ALA A 268 0.58 21.00 -1.33
C ALA A 268 1.54 21.05 -0.14
N LEU A 269 2.84 20.93 -0.40
CA LEU A 269 3.89 21.01 0.62
C LEU A 269 3.97 22.43 1.21
N GLU A 270 3.85 23.47 0.38
CA GLU A 270 3.81 24.87 0.85
C GLU A 270 2.58 25.14 1.74
N LEU A 271 1.40 24.63 1.37
CA LEU A 271 0.17 24.78 2.16
C LEU A 271 0.25 24.08 3.53
N LEU A 272 1.06 23.04 3.65
CA LEU A 272 1.22 22.25 4.86
C LEU A 272 2.52 22.53 5.62
N GLU A 273 3.33 23.48 5.14
CA GLU A 273 4.61 23.83 5.79
C GLU A 273 4.39 24.41 7.18
N ASN A 274 3.28 25.14 7.37
CA ASN A 274 2.91 25.74 8.65
C ASN A 274 1.57 25.19 9.14
N PRO A 275 1.49 24.72 10.40
CA PRO A 275 0.25 24.22 10.95
C PRO A 275 -0.77 25.36 11.14
N PRO A 276 -2.08 25.11 10.89
CA PRO A 276 -3.10 26.14 11.01
C PRO A 276 -3.38 26.49 12.48
N LYS A 277 -3.49 27.78 12.77
CA LYS A 277 -3.73 28.31 14.12
C LYS A 277 -5.18 28.70 14.38
N THR A 278 -5.98 28.82 13.32
CA THR A 278 -7.39 29.23 13.42
C THR A 278 -8.32 28.28 12.66
N ASP A 279 -9.58 28.20 13.08
CA ASP A 279 -10.60 27.42 12.37
C ASP A 279 -10.82 27.90 10.92
N SER A 280 -10.64 29.21 10.66
CA SER A 280 -10.72 29.74 9.30
C SER A 280 -9.60 29.20 8.41
N GLU A 281 -8.38 29.07 8.94
CA GLU A 281 -7.26 28.47 8.21
C GLU A 281 -7.48 26.97 7.98
N ARG A 282 -7.99 26.24 8.98
CA ARG A 282 -8.38 24.84 8.86
C ARG A 282 -9.41 24.64 7.75
N GLN A 283 -10.47 25.45 7.74
CA GLN A 283 -11.50 25.40 6.70
C GLN A 283 -10.93 25.73 5.31
N ALA A 284 -10.00 26.68 5.21
CA ALA A 284 -9.32 27.01 3.95
C ALA A 284 -8.47 25.85 3.43
N LEU A 285 -7.76 25.13 4.30
CA LEU A 285 -7.01 23.93 3.94
C LEU A 285 -7.94 22.77 3.55
N LEU A 286 -9.02 22.56 4.32
CA LEU A 286 -10.04 21.54 3.99
C LEU A 286 -10.69 21.80 2.63
N ALA A 287 -10.95 23.06 2.27
CA ALA A 287 -11.45 23.43 0.95
C ALA A 287 -10.47 23.09 -0.19
N LYS A 288 -9.17 22.98 0.12
CA LYS A 288 -8.09 22.60 -0.81
C LYS A 288 -7.70 21.11 -0.68
N SER A 289 -8.54 20.27 -0.08
CA SER A 289 -8.24 18.86 0.17
C SER A 289 -7.79 18.10 -1.09
N GLU A 290 -8.44 18.30 -2.23
CA GLU A 290 -8.07 17.60 -3.47
C GLU A 290 -6.69 18.02 -4.01
N LEU A 291 -6.32 19.30 -3.88
CA LEU A 291 -5.00 19.78 -4.26
C LEU A 291 -3.92 19.16 -3.37
N ILE A 292 -4.17 19.15 -2.05
CA ILE A 292 -3.27 18.54 -1.07
C ILE A 292 -3.13 17.04 -1.34
N ARG A 293 -4.24 16.32 -1.49
CA ARG A 293 -4.27 14.89 -1.83
C ARG A 293 -3.44 14.60 -3.07
N THR A 294 -3.74 15.29 -4.17
CA THR A 294 -3.06 15.08 -5.46
C THR A 294 -1.57 15.38 -5.36
N GLY A 295 -1.19 16.44 -4.63
CA GLY A 295 0.21 16.82 -4.43
C GLY A 295 0.99 15.80 -3.61
N LEU A 296 0.47 15.39 -2.45
CA LEU A 296 1.14 14.41 -1.58
C LEU A 296 1.23 13.03 -2.24
N VAL A 297 0.17 12.58 -2.93
CA VAL A 297 0.20 11.35 -3.73
C VAL A 297 1.23 11.44 -4.85
N ASN A 298 1.34 12.58 -5.54
CA ASN A 298 2.35 12.77 -6.58
C ASN A 298 3.78 12.74 -6.04
N ALA A 299 4.03 13.31 -4.85
CA ALA A 299 5.33 13.24 -4.20
C ALA A 299 5.70 11.80 -3.79
N ASN A 300 4.75 11.09 -3.16
CA ASN A 300 4.96 9.70 -2.75
C ASN A 300 5.19 8.76 -3.95
N LEU A 301 4.45 8.95 -5.04
CA LEU A 301 4.57 8.15 -6.27
C LEU A 301 5.58 8.70 -7.27
N SER A 302 6.41 9.68 -6.88
CA SER A 302 7.36 10.32 -7.78
C SER A 302 8.32 9.34 -8.49
N PRO A 303 8.83 8.25 -7.87
CA PRO A 303 9.70 7.28 -8.56
C PRO A 303 8.99 6.52 -9.69
N TYR A 304 7.66 6.45 -9.67
CA TYR A 304 6.86 5.75 -10.68
C TYR A 304 6.36 6.68 -11.79
N ARG A 305 6.35 8.00 -11.56
CA ARG A 305 5.77 9.01 -12.47
C ARG A 305 6.81 9.83 -13.21
N TYR A 306 8.02 9.90 -12.68
CA TYR A 306 9.11 10.70 -13.20
C TYR A 306 10.33 9.83 -13.44
N LEU A 307 11.15 10.20 -14.43
CA LEU A 307 12.37 9.46 -14.75
C LEU A 307 13.47 9.69 -13.72
N SER A 308 13.49 10.86 -13.09
CA SER A 308 14.46 11.20 -12.06
C SER A 308 14.04 12.48 -11.34
N ILE A 309 14.76 12.81 -10.27
CA ILE A 309 14.63 14.06 -9.51
C ILE A 309 15.53 15.11 -10.17
N LYS A 310 14.98 16.30 -10.43
CA LYS A 310 15.68 17.39 -11.12
C LYS A 310 17.02 17.78 -10.47
N GLN A 311 17.10 17.70 -9.15
CA GLN A 311 18.31 18.02 -8.37
C GLN A 311 19.36 16.89 -8.39
N GLU A 312 18.93 15.63 -8.54
CA GLU A 312 19.81 14.46 -8.54
C GLU A 312 20.33 14.13 -9.95
N ASN A 313 19.55 14.46 -10.98
CA ASN A 313 19.91 14.25 -12.38
C ASN A 313 21.21 14.98 -12.75
N ASN A 314 22.24 14.20 -13.08
CA ASN A 314 23.60 14.68 -13.30
C ASN A 314 24.33 14.02 -14.49
N HIS A 315 23.67 13.12 -15.22
CA HIS A 315 24.32 12.32 -16.26
C HIS A 315 24.86 13.13 -17.45
N ILE A 316 24.20 14.22 -17.85
CA ILE A 316 24.69 15.10 -18.94
C ILE A 316 25.97 15.81 -18.52
N ARG A 317 26.02 16.31 -17.28
CA ARG A 317 27.23 16.92 -16.71
C ARG A 317 28.42 15.97 -16.78
N TYR A 318 28.24 14.73 -16.32
CA TYR A 318 29.28 13.71 -16.34
C TYR A 318 29.67 13.29 -17.76
N MET A 319 28.70 13.13 -18.67
CA MET A 319 28.94 12.74 -20.06
C MET A 319 29.76 13.80 -20.82
N TYR A 320 29.42 15.07 -20.68
CA TYR A 320 30.17 16.14 -21.34
C TYR A 320 31.54 16.36 -20.72
N ARG A 321 31.68 16.18 -19.41
CA ARG A 321 32.98 16.22 -18.74
C ARG A 321 33.88 15.08 -19.19
N SER A 322 33.37 13.85 -19.29
CA SER A 322 34.17 12.69 -19.67
C SER A 322 34.59 12.72 -21.15
N VAL A 323 33.72 13.20 -22.05
CA VAL A 323 34.00 13.19 -23.49
C VAL A 323 34.81 14.40 -23.95
N PHE A 324 34.50 15.59 -23.44
CA PHE A 324 35.10 16.85 -23.92
C PHE A 324 36.05 17.52 -22.93
N ASN A 325 36.13 17.03 -21.69
CA ASN A 325 36.91 17.65 -20.61
C ASN A 325 36.61 19.14 -20.39
N LEU A 326 35.32 19.52 -20.51
CA LEU A 326 34.88 20.91 -20.35
C LEU A 326 34.98 21.40 -18.90
N PRO A 327 35.15 22.71 -18.68
CA PRO A 327 35.02 23.33 -17.36
C PRO A 327 33.67 23.04 -16.70
N GLU A 328 33.68 22.83 -15.38
CA GLU A 328 32.50 22.45 -14.59
C GLU A 328 31.31 23.41 -14.78
N VAL A 329 31.58 24.72 -14.90
CA VAL A 329 30.55 25.75 -15.14
C VAL A 329 29.77 25.49 -16.44
N LEU A 330 30.46 25.08 -17.51
CA LEU A 330 29.82 24.76 -18.79
C LEU A 330 29.05 23.44 -18.71
N CYS A 331 29.61 22.43 -18.04
CA CYS A 331 28.91 21.16 -17.81
C CYS A 331 27.60 21.37 -17.02
N GLN A 332 27.62 22.22 -15.99
CA GLN A 332 26.43 22.56 -15.22
C GLN A 332 25.41 23.37 -16.03
N PHE A 333 25.87 24.32 -16.85
CA PHE A 333 24.99 25.05 -17.77
C PHE A 333 24.24 24.12 -18.73
N LEU A 334 24.96 23.15 -19.32
CA LEU A 334 24.39 22.13 -20.20
C LEU A 334 23.40 21.23 -19.46
N GLN A 335 23.73 20.77 -18.25
CA GLN A 335 22.82 19.99 -17.42
C GLN A 335 21.55 20.77 -17.07
N ASN A 336 21.66 22.05 -16.70
CA ASN A 336 20.50 22.88 -16.36
C ASN A 336 19.59 23.11 -17.57
N SER A 337 20.20 23.33 -18.74
CA SER A 337 19.46 23.47 -20.01
C SER A 337 18.74 22.17 -20.40
N TYR A 338 19.41 21.03 -20.22
CA TYR A 338 18.80 19.72 -20.40
C TYR A 338 17.64 19.49 -19.41
N ASN A 339 17.83 19.82 -18.13
CA ASN A 339 16.79 19.69 -17.11
C ASN A 339 15.56 20.56 -17.40
N GLN A 340 15.75 21.73 -18.02
CA GLN A 340 14.63 22.57 -18.46
C GLN A 340 13.83 21.93 -19.59
N LEU A 341 14.49 21.28 -20.56
CA LEU A 341 13.79 20.56 -21.63
C LEU A 341 13.12 19.28 -21.12
N MET A 342 13.74 18.61 -20.14
CA MET A 342 13.23 17.38 -19.54
C MET A 342 12.27 17.60 -18.37
N SER A 343 11.94 18.85 -18.03
CA SER A 343 11.05 19.15 -16.90
C SER A 343 9.70 18.41 -16.91
N PRO A 344 9.07 18.06 -18.05
CA PRO A 344 7.84 17.25 -18.05
C PRO A 344 8.01 15.83 -17.51
N PHE A 345 9.25 15.34 -17.48
CA PHE A 345 9.64 13.99 -17.06
C PHE A 345 10.49 13.98 -15.79
N LEU A 346 10.81 15.14 -15.21
CA LEU A 346 11.62 15.27 -14.00
C LEU A 346 10.75 15.74 -12.84
N TYR A 347 10.93 15.12 -11.68
CA TYR A 347 10.29 15.56 -10.44
C TYR A 347 10.98 16.81 -9.90
N ASP A 348 10.21 17.85 -9.58
CA ASP A 348 10.71 19.07 -8.95
C ASP A 348 10.53 18.95 -7.43
N GLY A 349 11.61 18.54 -6.75
CA GLY A 349 11.61 18.25 -5.32
C GLY A 349 12.86 17.46 -4.90
N SER A 350 12.73 16.70 -3.82
CA SER A 350 13.80 15.89 -3.23
C SER A 350 13.35 14.47 -2.93
N ARG A 351 14.30 13.54 -2.75
CA ARG A 351 13.98 12.15 -2.37
C ARG A 351 13.29 12.05 -1.00
N SER A 352 13.55 13.00 -0.11
CA SER A 352 12.89 13.08 1.21
C SER A 352 11.41 13.43 1.12
N ASP A 353 10.94 13.94 -0.02
CA ASP A 353 9.54 14.34 -0.18
C ASP A 353 8.59 13.13 -0.19
N ILE A 354 9.10 11.92 -0.44
CA ILE A 354 8.34 10.67 -0.34
C ILE A 354 7.88 10.44 1.11
N ASP A 355 8.83 10.45 2.05
CA ASP A 355 8.57 10.20 3.47
C ASP A 355 7.82 11.39 4.10
N LYS A 356 8.18 12.63 3.70
CA LYS A 356 7.45 13.83 4.12
C LYS A 356 6.00 13.78 3.64
N ALA A 357 5.75 13.38 2.40
CA ALA A 357 4.40 13.33 1.86
C ALA A 357 3.54 12.29 2.57
N GLU A 358 4.11 11.12 2.90
CA GLU A 358 3.43 10.10 3.69
C GLU A 358 3.06 10.61 5.09
N LYS A 359 4.01 11.27 5.77
CA LYS A 359 3.79 11.88 7.09
C LYS A 359 2.71 12.97 7.04
N LEU A 360 2.86 13.95 6.14
CA LEU A 360 1.89 15.05 5.99
C LEU A 360 0.52 14.55 5.55
N TYR A 361 0.46 13.47 4.77
CA TYR A 361 -0.81 12.86 4.38
C TYR A 361 -1.49 12.25 5.60
N ALA A 362 -0.76 11.49 6.42
CA ALA A 362 -1.29 10.94 7.67
C ALA A 362 -1.77 12.04 8.62
N GLU A 363 -0.97 13.08 8.83
CA GLU A 363 -1.31 14.23 9.68
C GLU A 363 -2.55 14.99 9.18
N PHE A 364 -2.73 15.13 7.86
CA PHE A 364 -3.84 15.92 7.31
C PHE A 364 -5.12 15.10 7.02
N PHE A 365 -4.99 13.83 6.66
CA PHE A 365 -6.11 12.95 6.28
C PHE A 365 -6.53 11.96 7.37
N ASP A 366 -5.76 11.87 8.47
CA ASP A 366 -5.99 10.93 9.58
C ASP A 366 -6.00 9.46 9.14
N THR A 367 -5.18 9.14 8.14
CA THR A 367 -5.06 7.78 7.61
C THR A 367 -3.76 7.61 6.81
N PRO A 368 -3.10 6.43 6.84
CA PRO A 368 -1.93 6.18 6.01
C PRO A 368 -2.21 6.33 4.50
N LEU A 369 -1.29 6.96 3.77
CA LEU A 369 -1.44 7.23 2.33
C LEU A 369 -1.68 5.94 1.53
N GLN A 370 -0.88 4.89 1.78
CA GLN A 370 -0.98 3.63 1.04
C GLN A 370 -2.33 2.92 1.24
N LYS A 371 -2.93 3.06 2.43
CA LYS A 371 -4.26 2.51 2.76
C LYS A 371 -5.35 3.30 2.05
N ALA A 372 -5.30 4.63 2.13
CA ALA A 372 -6.32 5.50 1.56
C ALA A 372 -6.27 5.61 0.03
N GLN A 373 -5.10 5.50 -0.59
CA GLN A 373 -4.87 5.70 -2.03
C GLN A 373 -4.44 4.40 -2.71
N ARG A 374 -4.96 3.28 -2.21
CA ARG A 374 -4.56 1.93 -2.64
C ARG A 374 -4.68 1.73 -4.15
N GLN A 375 -5.71 2.28 -4.80
CA GLN A 375 -5.90 2.12 -6.25
C GLN A 375 -4.83 2.85 -7.05
N GLU A 376 -4.50 4.09 -6.68
CA GLU A 376 -3.48 4.89 -7.33
C GLU A 376 -2.09 4.29 -7.15
N VAL A 377 -1.76 3.83 -5.93
CA VAL A 377 -0.48 3.14 -5.68
C VAL A 377 -0.39 1.84 -6.48
N GLN A 378 -1.47 1.04 -6.53
CA GLN A 378 -1.50 -0.18 -7.34
C GLN A 378 -1.29 0.11 -8.83
N HIS A 379 -1.99 1.10 -9.36
CA HIS A 379 -1.85 1.47 -10.76
C HIS A 379 -0.42 1.93 -11.09
N ALA A 380 0.22 2.69 -10.21
CA ALA A 380 1.61 3.12 -10.36
C ALA A 380 2.60 1.94 -10.39
N ILE A 381 2.41 0.96 -9.50
CA ILE A 381 3.22 -0.28 -9.50
C ILE A 381 2.97 -1.12 -10.76
N GLN A 382 1.71 -1.24 -11.17
CA GLN A 382 1.29 -1.99 -12.36
C GLN A 382 1.81 -1.39 -13.67
N SER A 383 2.17 -0.10 -13.67
CA SER A 383 2.59 0.64 -14.85
C SER A 383 4.01 0.30 -15.29
N THR A 384 4.29 -0.97 -15.59
CA THR A 384 5.54 -1.46 -16.15
C THR A 384 5.31 -2.72 -16.98
N PHE A 385 6.25 -3.05 -17.86
CA PHE A 385 6.26 -4.33 -18.59
C PHE A 385 6.77 -5.50 -17.71
N ASN A 386 7.49 -5.20 -16.62
CA ASN A 386 8.13 -6.20 -15.77
C ASN A 386 7.12 -6.88 -14.84
N ARG A 387 6.65 -8.05 -15.26
CA ARG A 387 5.67 -8.84 -14.50
C ARG A 387 6.17 -9.27 -13.12
N GLU A 388 7.46 -9.55 -12.95
CA GLU A 388 8.00 -9.96 -11.65
C GLU A 388 8.00 -8.81 -10.65
N GLU A 389 8.34 -7.61 -11.11
CA GLU A 389 8.26 -6.39 -10.30
C GLU A 389 6.81 -6.04 -9.96
N VAL A 390 5.89 -6.15 -10.93
CA VAL A 390 4.45 -5.97 -10.67
C VAL A 390 3.96 -7.00 -9.67
N LYS A 391 4.36 -8.27 -9.80
CA LYS A 391 4.00 -9.30 -8.83
C LYS A 391 4.57 -8.98 -7.47
N ALA A 392 5.85 -8.67 -7.33
CA ALA A 392 6.46 -8.32 -6.04
C ALA A 392 5.75 -7.12 -5.39
N GLY A 393 5.58 -6.03 -6.14
CA GLY A 393 4.94 -4.81 -5.63
C GLY A 393 3.44 -4.96 -5.38
N LEU A 394 2.68 -5.60 -6.27
CA LEU A 394 1.26 -5.88 -6.07
C LEU A 394 1.03 -6.91 -5.00
N LEU A 395 1.89 -7.91 -4.84
CA LEU A 395 1.74 -8.88 -3.78
C LEU A 395 1.91 -8.18 -2.43
N ASN A 396 2.93 -7.31 -2.28
CA ASN A 396 3.11 -6.46 -1.10
C ASN A 396 1.84 -5.60 -0.84
N ILE A 397 1.37 -4.82 -1.82
CA ILE A 397 0.19 -3.95 -1.61
C ILE A 397 -1.12 -4.73 -1.45
N ASN A 398 -1.33 -5.77 -2.26
CA ASN A 398 -2.58 -6.51 -2.23
C ASN A 398 -2.67 -7.48 -1.06
N GLN A 399 -1.52 -7.87 -0.50
CA GLN A 399 -1.46 -8.84 0.58
C GLN A 399 -2.20 -10.13 0.18
N LYS A 400 -2.02 -10.58 -1.07
CA LYS A 400 -2.65 -11.78 -1.66
C LYS A 400 -1.64 -12.91 -1.94
N PHE A 401 -0.78 -13.18 -0.97
CA PHE A 401 0.26 -14.20 -1.10
C PHE A 401 -0.28 -15.62 -0.85
N VAL A 402 -1.30 -15.73 0.00
CA VAL A 402 -1.78 -16.98 0.57
C VAL A 402 -3.27 -17.12 0.30
N TRP A 403 -3.63 -18.22 -0.34
CA TRP A 403 -5.04 -18.56 -0.57
C TRP A 403 -5.58 -19.38 0.60
N LEU A 404 -6.72 -18.96 1.16
CA LEU A 404 -7.53 -19.75 2.08
C LEU A 404 -8.30 -20.80 1.25
N ALA A 405 -7.79 -22.03 1.24
CA ALA A 405 -8.34 -23.13 0.44
C ALA A 405 -9.61 -23.72 1.07
N LYS A 406 -9.64 -23.83 2.40
CA LYS A 406 -10.76 -24.42 3.16
C LYS A 406 -10.99 -23.67 4.46
N GLN A 407 -12.25 -23.47 4.82
CA GLN A 407 -12.70 -22.88 6.08
C GLN A 407 -13.88 -23.66 6.64
N GLN A 408 -13.73 -24.20 7.84
CA GLN A 408 -14.74 -25.00 8.52
C GLN A 408 -15.02 -24.43 9.91
N ILE A 409 -16.31 -24.32 10.25
CA ILE A 409 -16.78 -23.98 11.60
C ILE A 409 -17.55 -25.16 12.17
N ASN A 410 -17.21 -25.59 13.38
CA ASN A 410 -17.95 -26.56 14.17
C ASN A 410 -18.37 -25.93 15.49
N ILE A 411 -19.67 -25.98 15.82
CA ILE A 411 -20.21 -25.46 17.09
C ILE A 411 -20.67 -26.62 17.98
N GLN A 412 -20.21 -26.61 19.23
CA GLN A 412 -20.70 -27.48 20.31
C GLN A 412 -21.52 -26.65 21.30
N GLU A 413 -22.84 -26.74 21.20
CA GLU A 413 -23.77 -25.97 22.03
C GLU A 413 -23.92 -26.55 23.44
N GLN A 414 -23.89 -25.69 24.46
CA GLN A 414 -24.02 -26.02 25.87
C GLN A 414 -25.11 -25.16 26.53
N GLY A 415 -26.29 -25.10 25.89
CA GLY A 415 -27.44 -24.33 26.34
C GLY A 415 -27.35 -22.83 25.98
N ASN A 416 -26.86 -22.02 26.91
CA ASN A 416 -26.72 -20.55 26.77
C ASN A 416 -25.29 -20.08 26.49
N TRP A 417 -24.36 -21.00 26.26
CA TRP A 417 -23.01 -20.75 25.74
C TRP A 417 -22.62 -21.89 24.77
N ALA A 418 -21.57 -21.69 23.99
CA ALA A 418 -21.05 -22.71 23.08
C ALA A 418 -19.52 -22.66 22.96
N GLU A 419 -18.93 -23.79 22.60
CA GLU A 419 -17.55 -23.88 22.12
C GLU A 419 -17.56 -23.93 20.59
N VAL A 420 -16.77 -23.07 19.97
CA VAL A 420 -16.66 -22.94 18.52
C VAL A 420 -15.24 -23.26 18.10
N GLU A 421 -15.10 -24.17 17.13
CA GLU A 421 -13.84 -24.50 16.47
C GLU A 421 -13.87 -23.97 15.03
N LEU A 422 -12.92 -23.08 14.72
CA LEU A 422 -12.58 -22.64 13.38
C LEU A 422 -11.36 -23.42 12.88
N TYR A 423 -11.51 -24.07 11.73
CA TYR A 423 -10.45 -24.81 11.05
C TYR A 423 -10.22 -24.22 9.66
N GLU A 424 -8.99 -23.80 9.37
CA GLU A 424 -8.59 -23.18 8.10
C GLU A 424 -7.38 -23.88 7.47
N VAL A 425 -7.34 -23.90 6.13
CA VAL A 425 -6.24 -24.47 5.34
C VAL A 425 -5.72 -23.42 4.37
N TYR A 426 -4.40 -23.22 4.38
CA TYR A 426 -3.74 -22.17 3.60
C TYR A 426 -2.76 -22.72 2.57
N GLU A 427 -2.80 -22.13 1.37
CA GLU A 427 -1.93 -22.47 0.24
C GLU A 427 -1.17 -21.25 -0.28
N ASN A 428 0.16 -21.29 -0.20
CA ASN A 428 1.02 -20.23 -0.71
C ASN A 428 1.01 -20.18 -2.24
N GLN A 429 0.89 -18.98 -2.79
CA GLN A 429 0.93 -18.73 -4.23
C GLN A 429 2.31 -18.30 -4.74
N THR A 430 3.28 -18.12 -3.85
CA THR A 430 4.66 -17.68 -4.13
C THR A 430 5.69 -18.77 -3.84
N ASN A 431 6.92 -18.58 -4.32
CA ASN A 431 8.06 -19.47 -4.11
C ASN A 431 8.83 -19.20 -2.81
N GLU A 432 8.40 -18.21 -2.02
CA GLU A 432 9.00 -17.86 -0.72
C GLU A 432 8.04 -18.25 0.40
N GLN A 433 8.55 -18.52 1.61
CA GLN A 433 7.68 -18.72 2.77
C GLN A 433 6.93 -17.43 3.10
N GLN A 434 5.65 -17.57 3.46
CA GLN A 434 4.78 -16.43 3.72
C GLN A 434 4.23 -16.48 5.14
N GLU A 435 3.91 -15.31 5.67
CA GLU A 435 3.21 -15.12 6.95
C GLU A 435 1.83 -14.56 6.67
N ILE A 436 0.80 -15.00 7.40
CA ILE A 436 -0.54 -14.37 7.38
C ILE A 436 -0.83 -13.65 8.68
N PHE A 437 -1.69 -12.64 8.58
CA PHE A 437 -2.16 -11.86 9.72
C PHE A 437 -3.69 -11.74 9.66
N TYR A 438 -4.32 -11.97 10.81
CA TYR A 438 -5.72 -11.66 11.05
C TYR A 438 -5.85 -10.77 12.28
N TYR A 439 -6.55 -9.66 12.12
CA TYR A 439 -7.12 -8.88 13.20
C TYR A 439 -8.62 -9.11 13.20
N PHE A 440 -9.16 -9.60 14.31
CA PHE A 440 -10.59 -9.89 14.42
C PHE A 440 -11.11 -9.56 15.80
N SER A 441 -12.41 -9.33 15.89
CA SER A 441 -13.09 -9.11 17.15
C SER A 441 -14.04 -10.25 17.50
N LEU A 442 -14.21 -10.46 18.80
CA LEU A 442 -15.20 -11.35 19.40
C LEU A 442 -16.10 -10.57 20.38
N PRO A 443 -17.22 -11.15 20.84
CA PRO A 443 -17.95 -10.60 21.98
C PRO A 443 -17.03 -10.41 23.19
N GLU A 444 -17.29 -9.39 24.00
CA GLU A 444 -16.39 -9.03 25.10
C GLU A 444 -16.33 -10.13 26.18
N SER A 445 -17.39 -10.92 26.38
CA SER A 445 -17.33 -12.08 27.30
C SER A 445 -16.65 -13.31 26.69
N ALA A 446 -16.50 -13.37 25.37
CA ALA A 446 -15.93 -14.52 24.69
C ALA A 446 -14.43 -14.66 24.96
N VAL A 447 -13.95 -15.89 24.98
CA VAL A 447 -12.56 -16.21 25.32
C VAL A 447 -11.98 -17.21 24.33
N VAL A 448 -10.78 -16.91 23.80
CA VAL A 448 -10.04 -17.87 23.00
C VAL A 448 -9.36 -18.88 23.91
N THR A 449 -9.59 -20.16 23.63
CA THR A 449 -9.16 -21.30 24.46
C THR A 449 -8.09 -22.17 23.79
N GLY A 450 -7.70 -21.86 22.55
CA GLY A 450 -6.63 -22.57 21.89
C GLY A 450 -6.38 -22.16 20.45
N VAL A 451 -5.12 -22.27 20.04
CA VAL A 451 -4.66 -22.16 18.66
C VAL A 451 -3.70 -23.30 18.36
N TRP A 452 -3.79 -23.93 17.20
CA TRP A 452 -2.89 -25.01 16.81
C TRP A 452 -2.51 -24.88 15.35
N LEU A 453 -1.30 -25.33 15.02
CA LEU A 453 -0.82 -25.48 13.65
C LEU A 453 -0.61 -26.95 13.33
N GLY A 454 -0.69 -27.32 12.05
CA GLY A 454 -0.37 -28.65 11.58
C GLY A 454 -0.01 -28.67 10.10
N GLU A 455 0.61 -29.76 9.69
CA GLU A 455 1.02 -30.02 8.30
C GLU A 455 0.02 -30.91 7.55
N SER A 456 -0.97 -31.46 8.25
CA SER A 456 -2.01 -32.34 7.72
C SER A 456 -3.38 -32.01 8.32
N GLU A 457 -4.47 -32.55 7.76
CA GLU A 457 -5.81 -32.41 8.34
C GLU A 457 -5.98 -33.19 9.66
N ASN A 458 -5.00 -34.02 10.05
CA ASN A 458 -5.09 -34.87 11.22
C ASN A 458 -4.90 -34.04 12.51
N ARG A 459 -5.99 -33.85 13.24
CA ARG A 459 -6.03 -33.11 14.51
C ARG A 459 -5.07 -33.65 15.58
N ASN A 460 -4.66 -34.92 15.51
CA ASN A 460 -3.73 -35.50 16.48
C ASN A 460 -2.26 -35.17 16.21
N GLU A 461 -1.93 -34.69 15.00
CA GLU A 461 -0.57 -34.33 14.57
C GLU A 461 -0.28 -32.83 14.73
N ARG A 462 -1.26 -32.07 15.21
CA ARG A 462 -1.12 -30.62 15.39
C ARG A 462 -0.15 -30.30 16.52
N TYR A 463 0.65 -29.26 16.30
CA TYR A 463 1.57 -28.72 17.29
C TYR A 463 0.78 -28.02 18.41
N PRO A 464 1.08 -28.33 19.69
CA PRO A 464 0.39 -27.73 20.82
C PRO A 464 0.78 -26.26 20.98
N PHE A 465 -0.15 -25.44 21.47
CA PHE A 465 0.18 -24.11 21.96
C PHE A 465 0.76 -24.14 23.37
N ALA A 466 1.44 -23.06 23.73
CA ALA A 466 1.78 -22.69 25.09
C ALA A 466 1.21 -21.31 25.41
N VAL A 467 0.65 -21.16 26.61
CA VAL A 467 0.27 -19.84 27.15
C VAL A 467 1.48 -19.23 27.85
N SER A 468 1.90 -18.05 27.40
CA SER A 468 3.10 -17.33 27.86
C SER A 468 2.77 -15.85 28.11
N PRO A 469 3.53 -15.14 28.97
CA PRO A 469 3.50 -13.68 29.04
C PRO A 469 3.62 -13.06 27.65
N ARG A 470 2.83 -12.01 27.39
CA ARG A 470 2.65 -11.45 26.04
C ARG A 470 3.96 -10.99 25.37
N GLY A 471 4.82 -10.32 26.12
CA GLY A 471 6.10 -9.80 25.62
C GLY A 471 7.06 -10.93 25.26
N ALA A 472 7.17 -11.92 26.15
CA ALA A 472 7.99 -13.12 25.91
C ALA A 472 7.53 -13.90 24.68
N ALA A 473 6.21 -14.07 24.50
CA ALA A 473 5.65 -14.76 23.34
C ALA A 473 5.97 -14.00 22.03
N GLN A 474 5.75 -12.68 21.99
CA GLN A 474 6.01 -11.87 20.80
C GLN A 474 7.52 -11.83 20.46
N GLN A 475 8.38 -11.65 21.47
CA GLN A 475 9.82 -11.63 21.29
C GLN A 475 10.33 -12.92 20.65
N VAL A 476 9.88 -14.08 21.14
CA VAL A 476 10.25 -15.38 20.59
C VAL A 476 9.71 -15.53 19.17
N TYR A 477 8.44 -15.18 18.94
CA TYR A 477 7.85 -15.23 17.60
C TYR A 477 8.69 -14.43 16.57
N ASN A 478 9.01 -13.18 16.88
CA ASN A 478 9.77 -12.29 15.99
C ASN A 478 11.18 -12.82 15.71
N GLN A 479 11.84 -13.43 16.70
CA GLN A 479 13.14 -14.07 16.51
C GLN A 479 13.06 -15.31 15.61
N GLU A 480 11.98 -16.08 15.70
CA GLU A 480 11.79 -17.32 14.93
C GLU A 480 11.39 -17.04 13.47
N VAL A 481 10.56 -16.03 13.21
CA VAL A 481 10.23 -15.58 11.84
C VAL A 481 11.47 -15.09 11.10
N ARG A 482 12.34 -14.30 11.76
CA ARG A 482 13.63 -13.87 11.18
C ARG A 482 14.54 -15.06 10.81
N ARG A 483 14.38 -16.19 11.50
CA ARG A 483 15.12 -17.43 11.25
C ARG A 483 14.40 -18.38 10.28
N ARG A 484 13.22 -18.01 9.78
CA ARG A 484 12.41 -18.82 8.86
C ARG A 484 11.97 -20.17 9.44
N VAL A 485 11.64 -20.19 10.74
CA VAL A 485 11.13 -21.36 11.48
C VAL A 485 9.65 -21.15 11.82
N ASP A 486 8.91 -22.23 12.10
CA ASP A 486 7.45 -22.27 12.25
C ASP A 486 6.93 -21.88 13.65
N PRO A 487 6.38 -20.67 13.82
CA PRO A 487 5.46 -20.39 14.91
C PRO A 487 4.09 -19.83 14.47
N ALA A 488 3.09 -20.01 15.33
CA ALA A 488 1.91 -19.14 15.36
C ALA A 488 1.90 -18.33 16.65
N LEU A 489 1.35 -17.12 16.59
CA LEU A 489 1.16 -16.24 17.73
C LEU A 489 -0.27 -15.70 17.72
N LEU A 490 -0.96 -15.84 18.85
CA LEU A 490 -2.28 -15.29 19.07
C LEU A 490 -2.27 -14.40 20.31
N GLU A 491 -2.72 -13.16 20.14
CA GLU A 491 -2.67 -12.11 21.15
C GLU A 491 -4.04 -11.43 21.28
N GLN A 492 -4.36 -10.94 22.48
CA GLN A 492 -5.49 -10.04 22.68
C GLN A 492 -4.99 -8.59 22.64
N VAL A 493 -5.36 -7.85 21.59
CA VAL A 493 -4.87 -6.49 21.27
C VAL A 493 -5.91 -5.40 21.52
N GLY A 494 -6.97 -5.75 22.24
CA GLY A 494 -8.04 -4.85 22.66
C GLY A 494 -9.02 -5.58 23.60
N PRO A 495 -10.03 -4.89 24.17
CA PRO A 495 -11.03 -5.54 25.02
C PRO A 495 -11.78 -6.67 24.29
N ARG A 496 -11.95 -6.51 22.96
CA ARG A 496 -12.64 -7.44 22.06
C ARG A 496 -11.76 -7.96 20.92
N HIS A 497 -10.57 -7.40 20.74
CA HIS A 497 -9.75 -7.57 19.53
C HIS A 497 -8.63 -8.58 19.76
N TYR A 498 -8.39 -9.40 18.76
CA TYR A 498 -7.38 -10.43 18.73
C TYR A 498 -6.54 -10.29 17.46
N ARG A 499 -5.24 -10.54 17.60
CA ARG A 499 -4.27 -10.60 16.51
C ARG A 499 -3.77 -12.02 16.41
N LEU A 500 -3.95 -12.66 15.25
CA LEU A 500 -3.43 -13.98 14.91
C LEU A 500 -2.39 -13.85 13.80
N ARG A 501 -1.22 -14.45 14.02
CA ARG A 501 -0.14 -14.56 13.06
C ARG A 501 0.25 -16.02 12.90
N ALA A 502 0.48 -16.44 11.67
CA ALA A 502 0.90 -17.82 11.40
C ALA A 502 1.98 -17.84 10.32
N PHE A 503 3.11 -18.47 10.64
CA PHE A 503 4.26 -18.62 9.77
C PHE A 503 4.95 -19.99 10.01
N PRO A 504 5.62 -20.56 8.99
CA PRO A 504 5.54 -20.25 7.59
C PRO A 504 4.35 -20.96 6.96
N ILE A 505 3.85 -20.35 5.91
CA ILE A 505 3.03 -21.06 4.93
C ILE A 505 3.98 -21.58 3.85
N PRO A 506 4.11 -22.90 3.68
CA PRO A 506 5.13 -23.50 2.82
C PRO A 506 5.11 -22.96 1.39
N PRO A 507 6.28 -22.71 0.76
CA PRO A 507 6.34 -22.14 -0.58
C PRO A 507 5.74 -23.07 -1.63
N ARG A 508 5.20 -22.47 -2.68
CA ARG A 508 4.77 -23.17 -3.89
C ARG A 508 5.98 -23.76 -4.60
N ARG A 509 6.00 -25.09 -4.76
CA ARG A 509 7.04 -25.79 -5.54
C ARG A 509 6.93 -25.44 -7.03
N SER A 510 8.07 -25.20 -7.69
CA SER A 510 8.12 -24.90 -9.13
C SER A 510 7.64 -26.07 -9.99
N ARG A 511 6.96 -25.77 -11.11
CA ARG A 511 6.47 -26.77 -12.08
C ARG A 511 7.59 -27.66 -12.64
N LEU A 512 8.83 -27.15 -12.74
CA LEU A 512 9.98 -27.93 -13.20
C LEU A 512 10.32 -29.06 -12.21
N SER A 513 10.12 -28.85 -10.92
CA SER A 513 10.33 -29.83 -9.85
C SER A 513 9.14 -30.77 -9.65
N GLN A 514 7.94 -30.39 -10.09
CA GLN A 514 6.73 -31.23 -10.03
C GLN A 514 6.75 -32.41 -11.02
N SER A 515 7.68 -32.40 -11.98
CA SER A 515 7.80 -33.47 -12.98
C SER A 515 8.44 -34.76 -12.44
N GLN A 516 9.01 -34.74 -11.22
CA GLN A 516 9.74 -35.87 -10.66
C GLN A 516 8.99 -36.66 -9.57
N GLU A 517 7.92 -36.14 -8.96
CA GLU A 517 7.08 -36.88 -8.01
C GLU A 517 5.70 -36.19 -7.86
N GLN A 518 4.61 -36.97 -7.88
CA GLN A 518 3.23 -36.53 -7.59
C GLN A 518 3.04 -36.20 -6.09
N GLN A 519 3.91 -35.39 -5.50
CA GLN A 519 3.73 -34.92 -4.12
C GLN A 519 2.80 -33.71 -4.12
N GLU A 520 1.74 -33.80 -3.30
CA GLU A 520 0.78 -32.72 -3.06
C GLU A 520 1.50 -31.49 -2.49
N GLN A 521 1.04 -30.28 -2.86
CA GLN A 521 1.61 -29.04 -2.36
C GLN A 521 1.43 -28.98 -0.84
N ALA A 522 2.52 -28.75 -0.09
CA ALA A 522 2.46 -28.59 1.36
C ALA A 522 1.55 -27.40 1.74
N LYS A 523 0.65 -27.63 2.70
CA LYS A 523 -0.34 -26.65 3.17
C LYS A 523 -0.14 -26.42 4.66
N LEU A 524 -0.54 -25.25 5.12
CA LEU A 524 -0.62 -24.97 6.55
C LEU A 524 -2.06 -25.19 7.03
N HIS A 525 -2.22 -25.93 8.12
CA HIS A 525 -3.49 -26.18 8.77
C HIS A 525 -3.55 -25.42 10.09
N LEU A 526 -4.63 -24.68 10.33
CA LEU A 526 -4.81 -23.87 11.53
C LEU A 526 -6.14 -24.20 12.20
N TRP A 527 -6.11 -24.42 13.51
CA TRP A 527 -7.30 -24.55 14.35
C TRP A 527 -7.32 -23.43 15.38
N LEU A 528 -8.48 -22.83 15.57
CA LEU A 528 -8.76 -21.81 16.58
C LEU A 528 -10.02 -22.23 17.33
N THR A 529 -9.96 -22.32 18.65
CA THR A 529 -11.13 -22.61 19.49
C THR A 529 -11.44 -21.46 20.41
N TYR A 530 -12.70 -21.09 20.54
CA TYR A 530 -13.14 -20.07 21.48
C TYR A 530 -14.50 -20.42 22.08
N LYS A 531 -14.80 -19.86 23.25
CA LYS A 531 -16.10 -20.00 23.92
C LYS A 531 -16.84 -18.69 23.89
N VAL A 532 -18.16 -18.75 23.67
CA VAL A 532 -19.01 -17.57 23.47
C VAL A 532 -20.38 -17.75 24.11
N MET A 533 -20.92 -16.67 24.67
CA MET A 533 -22.29 -16.62 25.18
C MET A 533 -23.30 -16.55 24.04
N ARG A 534 -24.50 -17.09 24.25
CA ARG A 534 -25.57 -17.05 23.24
C ARG A 534 -26.13 -15.64 23.11
N ASP A 535 -26.20 -15.14 21.88
CA ASP A 535 -26.95 -13.92 21.52
C ASP A 535 -28.38 -14.28 21.09
N GLU A 536 -29.28 -13.29 21.06
CA GLU A 536 -30.63 -13.48 20.51
C GLU A 536 -30.61 -13.96 19.05
N LYS A 537 -29.62 -13.52 18.27
CA LYS A 537 -29.43 -13.90 16.85
C LYS A 537 -28.73 -15.26 16.67
N GLY A 538 -28.12 -15.82 17.72
CA GLY A 538 -27.41 -17.10 17.68
C GLY A 538 -26.00 -17.03 18.26
N TRP A 539 -25.05 -17.72 17.63
CA TRP A 539 -23.65 -17.78 18.03
C TRP A 539 -22.83 -16.81 17.20
N GLN A 540 -22.23 -15.82 17.86
CA GLN A 540 -21.41 -14.83 17.18
C GLN A 540 -20.07 -15.45 16.72
N LEU A 541 -19.72 -15.21 15.45
CA LEU A 541 -18.44 -15.62 14.88
C LEU A 541 -17.41 -14.48 14.94
N PRO A 542 -16.10 -14.78 14.81
CA PRO A 542 -15.06 -13.77 14.66
C PRO A 542 -15.42 -12.76 13.56
N GLN A 543 -15.46 -11.48 13.91
CA GLN A 543 -15.65 -10.41 12.94
C GLN A 543 -14.29 -9.92 12.48
N LEU A 544 -14.01 -10.03 11.19
CA LEU A 544 -12.75 -9.55 10.64
C LEU A 544 -12.68 -8.02 10.76
N GLY A 545 -11.59 -7.52 11.34
CA GLY A 545 -11.19 -6.12 11.23
C GLY A 545 -10.22 -5.92 10.07
N GLU A 546 -9.07 -6.58 10.13
CA GLU A 546 -8.02 -6.46 9.12
C GLU A 546 -7.43 -7.83 8.77
N LYS A 547 -6.95 -8.00 7.53
CA LYS A 547 -6.19 -9.18 7.11
C LYS A 547 -4.98 -8.77 6.30
N ARG A 548 -3.88 -9.50 6.46
CA ARG A 548 -2.67 -9.35 5.62
C ARG A 548 -2.21 -10.69 5.08
N ASN A 549 -1.63 -10.65 3.90
CA ASN A 549 -1.12 -11.74 3.07
C ASN A 549 -2.10 -12.87 2.70
N VAL A 550 -3.35 -12.84 3.17
CA VAL A 550 -4.36 -13.89 2.94
C VAL A 550 -5.54 -13.41 2.07
N PHE A 551 -6.04 -14.29 1.19
CA PHE A 551 -7.25 -14.05 0.39
C PHE A 551 -8.09 -15.32 0.18
N TRP A 552 -9.35 -15.14 -0.18
CA TRP A 552 -10.29 -16.22 -0.54
C TRP A 552 -11.07 -15.82 -1.79
N ASN A 553 -11.69 -16.81 -2.43
CA ASN A 553 -12.43 -16.63 -3.67
C ASN A 553 -13.53 -17.70 -3.80
N GLN A 554 -14.09 -17.85 -4.99
CA GLN A 554 -15.13 -18.84 -5.29
C GLN A 554 -14.71 -20.31 -5.13
N GLN A 555 -13.42 -20.57 -5.13
CA GLN A 555 -12.86 -21.91 -4.99
C GLN A 555 -12.64 -22.28 -3.52
N THR A 556 -12.72 -21.32 -2.58
CA THR A 556 -12.56 -21.58 -1.16
C THR A 556 -13.70 -22.45 -0.64
N GLN A 557 -13.38 -23.64 -0.13
CA GLN A 557 -14.38 -24.56 0.42
C GLN A 557 -14.86 -24.09 1.80
N ARG A 558 -16.15 -23.79 1.93
CA ARG A 558 -16.74 -23.35 3.21
C ARG A 558 -17.66 -24.42 3.79
N ILE A 559 -17.43 -24.78 5.05
CA ILE A 559 -18.20 -25.82 5.77
C ILE A 559 -18.70 -25.23 7.09
N ARG A 560 -19.98 -25.42 7.40
CA ARG A 560 -20.62 -25.03 8.67
C ARG A 560 -21.34 -26.22 9.27
N ASN A 561 -20.92 -26.67 10.45
CA ASN A 561 -21.48 -27.84 11.13
C ASN A 561 -21.65 -29.05 10.18
N GLY A 562 -20.61 -29.33 9.38
CA GLY A 562 -20.60 -30.44 8.41
C GLY A 562 -21.30 -30.17 7.07
N LYS A 563 -21.97 -29.02 6.87
CA LYS A 563 -22.67 -28.67 5.63
C LYS A 563 -21.85 -27.70 4.78
N VAL A 564 -21.59 -28.07 3.52
CA VAL A 564 -20.93 -27.19 2.54
C VAL A 564 -21.84 -26.00 2.23
N GLN A 565 -21.27 -24.80 2.30
CA GLN A 565 -21.95 -23.54 1.97
C GLN A 565 -21.51 -23.05 0.59
N THR A 566 -22.46 -22.54 -0.18
CA THR A 566 -22.25 -21.93 -1.51
C THR A 566 -22.29 -20.40 -1.47
N SER A 567 -22.30 -19.79 -0.29
CA SER A 567 -22.57 -18.37 -0.07
C SER A 567 -21.34 -17.44 -0.19
N SER A 568 -21.64 -16.13 -0.13
CA SER A 568 -20.79 -14.93 -0.32
C SER A 568 -19.27 -15.13 -0.25
N PHE A 569 -18.59 -14.68 -1.31
CA PHE A 569 -17.13 -14.78 -1.45
C PHE A 569 -16.40 -13.54 -0.93
N ASP A 570 -17.11 -12.53 -0.45
CA ASP A 570 -16.52 -11.25 -0.05
C ASP A 570 -16.26 -11.16 1.46
N THR A 571 -16.91 -11.99 2.28
CA THR A 571 -16.81 -11.95 3.75
C THR A 571 -15.94 -13.08 4.32
N TRP A 572 -15.18 -12.82 5.39
CA TRP A 572 -14.37 -13.88 6.04
C TRP A 572 -15.25 -14.92 6.72
N LEU A 573 -16.16 -14.47 7.59
CA LEU A 573 -17.19 -15.26 8.27
C LEU A 573 -18.49 -14.44 8.32
N GLU A 574 -19.63 -15.12 8.33
CA GLU A 574 -20.92 -14.48 8.62
C GLU A 574 -20.98 -13.97 10.08
N PRO A 575 -21.78 -12.94 10.40
CA PRO A 575 -21.82 -12.39 11.75
C PRO A 575 -22.26 -13.38 12.84
N PHE A 576 -23.24 -14.23 12.50
CA PHE A 576 -23.84 -15.20 13.42
C PHE A 576 -24.14 -16.51 12.71
N LEU A 577 -24.04 -17.61 13.46
CA LEU A 577 -24.66 -18.89 13.11
C LEU A 577 -25.92 -19.10 13.97
N PRO A 578 -27.01 -19.63 13.39
CA PRO A 578 -28.24 -19.87 14.14
C PRO A 578 -28.00 -20.91 15.23
N ALA A 579 -28.46 -20.61 16.44
CA ALA A 579 -28.41 -21.54 17.56
C ALA A 579 -29.58 -22.54 17.52
N THR A 580 -29.36 -23.75 18.01
CA THR A 580 -30.43 -24.73 18.18
C THR A 580 -31.22 -24.47 19.47
N GLY A 581 -32.52 -24.81 19.45
CA GLY A 581 -33.42 -24.61 20.60
C GLY A 581 -33.77 -23.15 20.89
N GLN A 582 -34.57 -22.92 21.94
CA GLN A 582 -34.98 -21.58 22.37
C GLN A 582 -33.89 -20.87 23.19
N HIS A 583 -33.77 -19.56 23.04
CA HIS A 583 -32.86 -18.75 23.85
C HIS A 583 -33.39 -18.68 25.30
N GLN A 584 -32.76 -19.44 26.21
CA GLN A 584 -33.09 -19.46 27.64
C GLN A 584 -31.82 -19.16 28.46
N PRO A 585 -31.64 -17.89 28.90
CA PRO A 585 -30.56 -17.53 29.80
C PRO A 585 -30.64 -18.28 31.13
N ASN A 586 -29.51 -18.75 31.66
CA ASN A 586 -29.44 -19.49 32.93
C ASN A 586 -28.33 -18.92 33.83
N LEU A 587 -28.52 -19.02 35.15
CA LEU A 587 -27.49 -18.67 36.13
C LEU A 587 -26.31 -19.66 36.07
N HIS A 588 -25.09 -19.13 36.08
CA HIS A 588 -23.87 -19.92 36.19
C HIS A 588 -23.08 -19.52 37.42
N GLU A 589 -22.56 -20.50 38.16
CA GLU A 589 -21.70 -20.30 39.31
C GLU A 589 -20.49 -21.25 39.21
N VAL A 590 -19.29 -20.70 39.27
CA VAL A 590 -18.03 -21.44 39.16
C VAL A 590 -17.10 -21.02 40.28
N ASN A 591 -16.64 -21.99 41.08
CA ASN A 591 -15.51 -21.78 41.99
C ASN A 591 -14.22 -22.12 41.23
N LEU A 592 -13.29 -21.16 41.16
CA LEU A 592 -12.00 -21.30 40.52
C LEU A 592 -10.95 -21.66 41.57
N THR A 593 -9.93 -22.42 41.16
CA THR A 593 -8.87 -22.96 42.04
C THR A 593 -8.00 -21.90 42.72
N ASP A 594 -8.15 -20.63 42.35
CA ASP A 594 -7.44 -19.49 42.93
C ASP A 594 -8.19 -18.82 44.09
N GLY A 595 -9.20 -19.48 44.66
CA GLY A 595 -9.95 -18.99 45.83
C GLY A 595 -11.01 -17.92 45.48
N TYR A 596 -11.50 -17.93 44.24
CA TYR A 596 -12.52 -17.00 43.75
C TYR A 596 -13.74 -17.73 43.21
N ARG A 597 -14.91 -17.15 43.45
CA ARG A 597 -16.18 -17.56 42.85
C ARG A 597 -16.61 -16.53 41.83
N ILE A 598 -16.96 -16.99 40.63
CA ILE A 598 -17.55 -16.18 39.58
C ILE A 598 -19.00 -16.60 39.37
N THR A 599 -19.90 -15.62 39.39
CA THR A 599 -21.33 -15.85 39.21
C THR A 599 -21.85 -14.99 38.05
N ALA A 600 -22.42 -15.62 37.04
CA ALA A 600 -23.07 -14.96 35.91
C ALA A 600 -24.59 -15.02 36.09
N LYS A 601 -25.24 -13.86 36.25
CA LYS A 601 -26.70 -13.77 36.42
C LYS A 601 -27.33 -13.11 35.19
N PRO A 602 -28.36 -13.71 34.55
CA PRO A 602 -29.04 -13.08 33.44
C PRO A 602 -29.72 -11.76 33.83
N LEU A 603 -29.49 -10.69 33.07
CA LEU A 603 -30.16 -9.39 33.24
C LEU A 603 -31.68 -9.51 33.09
N SER A 604 -32.16 -10.35 32.16
CA SER A 604 -33.58 -10.58 31.91
C SER A 604 -34.31 -11.24 33.09
N GLN A 605 -33.59 -11.98 33.94
CA GLN A 605 -34.15 -12.65 35.11
C GLN A 605 -33.93 -11.86 36.41
N CYS A 606 -33.22 -10.73 36.32
CA CYS A 606 -32.95 -9.92 37.49
C CYS A 606 -34.22 -9.19 37.95
N ARG A 607 -34.69 -9.55 39.14
CA ARG A 607 -35.88 -8.96 39.79
C ARG A 607 -35.58 -7.71 40.61
N ASP A 608 -34.30 -7.44 40.85
CA ASP A 608 -33.86 -6.24 41.57
C ASP A 608 -34.06 -4.99 40.70
N LYS A 609 -34.52 -3.89 41.31
CA LYS A 609 -34.70 -2.61 40.62
C LYS A 609 -33.36 -2.09 40.06
N SER A 610 -32.25 -2.43 40.71
CA SER A 610 -30.87 -2.12 40.29
C SER A 610 -30.52 -2.60 38.88
N CYS A 611 -31.08 -3.72 38.40
CA CYS A 611 -30.86 -4.23 37.05
C CYS A 611 -31.66 -3.52 35.95
N ARG A 612 -32.62 -2.68 36.33
CA ARG A 612 -33.48 -1.93 35.39
C ARG A 612 -33.08 -0.45 35.30
N VAL A 613 -32.03 -0.05 36.00
CA VAL A 613 -31.52 1.32 35.98
C VAL A 613 -30.81 1.54 34.64
N SER A 614 -31.40 2.37 33.78
CA SER A 614 -30.83 2.72 32.48
C SER A 614 -29.84 3.88 32.56
N THR A 615 -29.97 4.73 33.59
CA THR A 615 -29.24 5.99 33.73
C THR A 615 -28.92 6.21 35.22
N PRO A 616 -27.67 6.51 35.59
CA PRO A 616 -27.32 6.80 36.98
C PRO A 616 -27.90 8.16 37.42
N THR A 617 -27.79 8.51 38.70
CA THR A 617 -28.24 9.81 39.24
C THR A 617 -27.15 10.44 40.10
N GLY A 618 -26.98 11.75 40.04
CA GLY A 618 -25.97 12.48 40.82
C GLY A 618 -24.54 12.29 40.32
N LYS A 619 -24.35 11.92 39.05
CA LYS A 619 -23.02 11.63 38.48
C LYS A 619 -22.46 12.75 37.64
N ARG A 620 -21.14 12.90 37.70
CA ARG A 620 -20.38 13.80 36.84
C ARG A 620 -19.50 12.99 35.88
N LEU A 621 -19.71 13.16 34.57
CA LEU A 621 -18.93 12.50 33.53
C LEU A 621 -17.99 13.48 32.81
N ALA A 622 -16.85 12.98 32.35
CA ALA A 622 -16.01 13.69 31.38
C ALA A 622 -16.27 13.12 29.98
N ILE A 623 -16.63 13.97 29.03
CA ILE A 623 -16.77 13.59 27.62
C ILE A 623 -15.52 14.11 26.89
N VAL A 624 -14.66 13.23 26.41
CA VAL A 624 -13.50 13.58 25.57
C VAL A 624 -13.93 13.37 24.12
N LEU A 625 -14.04 14.45 23.36
CA LEU A 625 -14.49 14.39 21.97
C LEU A 625 -13.29 14.43 21.04
N ASP A 626 -13.18 13.40 20.20
CA ASP A 626 -12.27 13.35 19.07
C ASP A 626 -12.64 14.40 18.02
N THR A 627 -11.62 15.15 17.59
CA THR A 627 -11.72 16.25 16.64
C THR A 627 -10.91 16.02 15.37
N SER A 628 -10.37 14.81 15.20
CA SER A 628 -9.67 14.38 13.99
C SER A 628 -10.55 14.56 12.75
N ARG A 629 -9.92 14.55 11.59
CA ARG A 629 -10.63 14.71 10.33
C ARG A 629 -11.61 13.57 10.04
N SER A 630 -11.30 12.33 10.43
CA SER A 630 -12.14 11.16 10.11
C SER A 630 -13.54 11.28 10.73
N MET A 631 -13.62 11.88 11.92
CA MET A 631 -14.86 12.22 12.63
C MET A 631 -15.82 13.12 11.83
N ARG A 632 -15.37 13.78 10.76
CA ARG A 632 -16.25 14.55 9.85
C ARG A 632 -17.39 13.67 9.31
N ALA A 633 -17.12 12.41 8.98
CA ALA A 633 -18.15 11.47 8.51
C ALA A 633 -19.23 11.19 9.57
N HIS A 634 -18.89 11.41 10.84
CA HIS A 634 -19.72 11.12 12.02
C HIS A 634 -20.33 12.37 12.67
N SER A 635 -20.29 13.52 11.99
CA SER A 635 -20.77 14.80 12.54
C SER A 635 -22.22 14.76 13.04
N GLN A 636 -23.10 14.00 12.36
CA GLN A 636 -24.49 13.85 12.77
C GLN A 636 -24.62 12.97 14.02
N GLU A 637 -23.87 11.88 14.10
CA GLU A 637 -23.88 10.98 15.26
C GLU A 637 -23.31 11.66 16.51
N VAL A 638 -22.32 12.54 16.34
CA VAL A 638 -21.87 13.44 17.41
C VAL A 638 -23.03 14.32 17.88
N ALA A 639 -23.73 15.01 16.97
CA ALA A 639 -24.87 15.85 17.32
C ALA A 639 -25.97 15.08 18.06
N ASP A 640 -26.30 13.88 17.59
CA ASP A 640 -27.29 12.99 18.20
C ASP A 640 -26.83 12.51 19.59
N THR A 641 -25.54 12.23 19.76
CA THR A 641 -24.94 11.84 21.05
C THR A 641 -25.10 12.93 22.10
N PHE A 642 -24.77 14.18 21.76
CA PHE A 642 -24.92 15.31 22.70
C PHE A 642 -26.38 15.66 22.96
N LYS A 643 -27.26 15.55 21.95
CA LYS A 643 -28.70 15.70 22.14
C LYS A 643 -29.24 14.66 23.13
N TRP A 644 -28.86 13.39 22.95
CA TRP A 644 -29.25 12.31 23.84
C TRP A 644 -28.74 12.51 25.28
N LEU A 645 -27.48 12.94 25.46
CA LEU A 645 -26.92 13.27 26.79
C LEU A 645 -27.75 14.36 27.49
N GLN A 646 -28.15 15.40 26.76
CA GLN A 646 -29.01 16.47 27.29
C GLN A 646 -30.40 15.93 27.68
N GLU A 647 -31.01 15.07 26.85
CA GLU A 647 -32.31 14.43 27.13
C GLU A 647 -32.25 13.49 28.35
N GLN A 648 -31.08 12.88 28.63
CA GLN A 648 -30.83 12.04 29.80
C GLN A 648 -30.41 12.82 31.06
N GLY A 649 -30.42 14.15 31.00
CA GLY A 649 -30.17 15.02 32.14
C GLY A 649 -28.70 15.17 32.54
N PHE A 650 -27.74 14.99 31.63
CA PHE A 650 -26.30 15.27 31.83
C PHE A 650 -25.93 16.75 31.57
N ALA A 651 -26.88 17.67 31.71
CA ALA A 651 -26.76 19.07 31.30
C ALA A 651 -27.46 20.02 32.29
N ASP A 652 -27.52 19.63 33.55
CA ASP A 652 -28.34 20.26 34.58
C ASP A 652 -27.60 21.42 35.31
N ASN A 653 -26.25 21.42 35.32
CA ASN A 653 -25.38 22.38 36.05
C ASN A 653 -25.67 22.52 37.56
N SER A 654 -26.61 21.73 38.11
CA SER A 654 -27.05 21.80 39.50
C SER A 654 -26.61 20.58 40.31
N PHE A 655 -26.00 19.58 39.66
CA PHE A 655 -25.68 18.25 40.19
C PHE A 655 -26.88 17.52 40.84
N THR A 656 -28.12 18.00 40.63
CA THR A 656 -29.33 17.37 41.19
C THR A 656 -29.76 16.16 40.36
N ASN A 657 -29.54 16.18 39.04
CA ASN A 657 -29.61 15.03 38.15
C ASN A 657 -28.19 14.52 37.81
N ASN A 658 -27.76 14.54 36.55
CA ASN A 658 -26.38 14.25 36.17
C ASN A 658 -25.72 15.49 35.57
N ASP A 659 -24.41 15.47 35.42
CA ASP A 659 -23.66 16.52 34.76
C ASP A 659 -22.53 15.96 33.91
N ALA A 660 -22.12 16.73 32.90
CA ALA A 660 -21.04 16.33 32.02
C ALA A 660 -20.20 17.53 31.58
N ASP A 661 -18.88 17.40 31.74
CA ASP A 661 -17.92 18.36 31.18
C ASP A 661 -17.42 17.83 29.84
N LEU A 662 -17.26 18.71 28.85
CA LEU A 662 -16.75 18.39 27.52
C LEU A 662 -15.31 18.84 27.37
N TYR A 663 -14.45 17.91 26.96
CA TYR A 663 -13.07 18.12 26.56
C TYR A 663 -12.99 17.98 25.04
N ILE A 664 -12.78 19.11 24.38
CA ILE A 664 -12.60 19.18 22.93
C ILE A 664 -11.10 19.05 22.69
N THR A 665 -10.69 17.91 22.15
CA THR A 665 -9.29 17.66 21.82
C THR A 665 -8.87 18.50 20.63
N ASP A 666 -7.57 18.63 20.40
CA ASP A 666 -7.07 19.29 19.21
C ASP A 666 -5.70 18.77 18.81
N SER A 667 -5.36 18.83 17.53
CA SER A 667 -4.00 18.53 17.05
C SER A 667 -2.95 19.41 17.75
N ALA A 668 -1.72 18.90 17.91
CA ALA A 668 -0.66 19.41 18.80
C ALA A 668 -0.30 20.91 18.69
N ASP A 669 -0.71 21.59 17.63
CA ASP A 669 -0.39 23.00 17.35
C ASP A 669 -1.43 24.02 17.86
N THR A 670 -2.43 23.56 18.60
CA THR A 670 -3.53 24.39 19.13
C THR A 670 -3.94 23.98 20.55
N GLN A 671 -4.67 24.86 21.24
CA GLN A 671 -5.04 24.60 22.63
C GLN A 671 -6.35 23.81 22.71
N PRO A 672 -6.33 22.57 23.24
CA PRO A 672 -7.55 21.84 23.55
C PRO A 672 -8.37 22.62 24.59
N LYS A 673 -9.69 22.41 24.60
CA LYS A 673 -10.63 23.23 25.38
C LYS A 673 -11.49 22.38 26.29
N ARG A 674 -11.74 22.88 27.49
CA ARG A 674 -12.74 22.34 28.42
C ARG A 674 -13.96 23.24 28.46
N LEU A 675 -15.14 22.63 28.46
CA LEU A 675 -16.44 23.27 28.66
C LEU A 675 -17.16 22.57 29.82
N ASP A 676 -17.41 23.29 30.91
CA ASP A 676 -18.14 22.76 32.07
C ASP A 676 -19.67 22.71 31.88
N ASP A 677 -20.17 23.04 30.68
CA ASP A 677 -21.59 22.98 30.35
C ASP A 677 -21.76 22.57 28.89
N ILE A 678 -22.18 21.32 28.67
CA ILE A 678 -22.35 20.75 27.34
C ILE A 678 -23.45 21.43 26.50
N ARG A 679 -24.34 22.24 27.09
CA ARG A 679 -25.36 23.00 26.33
C ARG A 679 -24.75 24.12 25.52
N ARG A 680 -23.55 24.57 25.88
CA ARG A 680 -22.79 25.58 25.13
C ARG A 680 -22.13 24.99 23.89
N PHE A 681 -22.00 23.67 23.80
CA PHE A 681 -21.42 23.00 22.65
C PHE A 681 -22.36 23.06 21.45
N GLN A 682 -21.81 23.42 20.29
CA GLN A 682 -22.54 23.51 19.03
C GLN A 682 -21.90 22.56 18.01
N PRO A 683 -22.30 21.27 17.98
CA PRO A 683 -21.67 20.25 17.14
C PRO A 683 -21.59 20.66 15.66
N GLN A 684 -22.61 21.38 15.15
CA GLN A 684 -22.70 21.78 13.74
C GLN A 684 -21.68 22.86 13.33
N LYS A 685 -21.05 23.54 14.31
CA LYS A 685 -20.00 24.53 14.05
C LYS A 685 -18.60 23.95 14.19
N MET A 686 -18.47 22.67 14.55
CA MET A 686 -17.18 22.05 14.78
C MET A 686 -16.44 21.82 13.46
N THR A 687 -15.14 22.13 13.47
CA THR A 687 -14.26 21.85 12.33
C THR A 687 -13.38 20.64 12.68
N PHE A 688 -13.75 19.48 12.14
CA PHE A 688 -12.96 18.25 12.22
C PHE A 688 -11.72 18.34 11.31
N TYR A 689 -10.53 18.25 11.88
CA TYR A 689 -9.28 18.58 11.19
C TYR A 689 -8.09 17.78 11.74
N GLY A 690 -7.18 17.43 10.84
CA GLY A 690 -5.91 16.81 11.19
C GLY A 690 -6.06 15.37 11.70
N SER A 691 -4.97 14.85 12.28
CA SER A 691 -4.91 13.56 12.94
C SER A 691 -4.61 13.77 14.42
N ILE A 692 -5.28 12.99 15.26
CA ILE A 692 -5.00 12.92 16.69
C ILE A 692 -5.27 11.50 17.16
N GLN A 693 -4.32 10.91 17.86
CA GLN A 693 -4.40 9.52 18.31
C GLN A 693 -5.03 9.43 19.71
N LEU A 694 -5.62 8.28 20.05
CA LEU A 694 -6.33 8.08 21.33
C LEU A 694 -5.47 8.45 22.55
N LYS A 695 -4.18 8.08 22.50
CA LYS A 695 -3.21 8.45 23.54
C LYS A 695 -3.09 9.96 23.73
N GLU A 696 -2.97 10.71 22.64
CA GLU A 696 -2.83 12.17 22.65
C GLU A 696 -4.10 12.84 23.19
N MET A 697 -5.29 12.36 22.78
CA MET A 697 -6.58 12.82 23.31
C MET A 697 -6.66 12.67 24.84
N LEU A 698 -6.22 11.52 25.36
CA LEU A 698 -6.23 11.23 26.79
C LEU A 698 -5.19 12.05 27.56
N GLN A 699 -4.02 12.29 26.98
CA GLN A 699 -3.01 13.21 27.55
C GLN A 699 -3.57 14.62 27.69
N GLN A 700 -4.24 15.14 26.65
CA GLN A 700 -4.88 16.46 26.68
C GLN A 700 -6.00 16.54 27.73
N PHE A 701 -6.81 15.49 27.84
CA PHE A 701 -7.82 15.39 28.90
C PHE A 701 -7.18 15.50 30.29
N VAL A 702 -6.13 14.73 30.57
CA VAL A 702 -5.47 14.76 31.89
C VAL A 702 -4.87 16.14 32.17
N GLN A 703 -4.31 16.81 31.17
CA GLN A 703 -3.76 18.17 31.32
C GLN A 703 -4.84 19.22 31.62
N LEU A 704 -6.04 19.08 31.03
CA LEU A 704 -7.13 20.04 31.17
C LEU A 704 -8.05 19.81 32.36
N ARG A 705 -8.09 18.59 32.92
CA ARG A 705 -9.06 18.25 33.97
C ARG A 705 -8.78 18.90 35.31
N ASP A 706 -7.53 19.30 35.55
CA ASP A 706 -7.06 19.85 36.82
C ASP A 706 -7.41 18.91 37.99
N ASP A 707 -7.89 19.43 39.13
CA ASP A 707 -8.33 18.64 40.28
C ASP A 707 -9.77 18.10 40.17
N THR A 708 -10.40 18.17 38.99
CA THR A 708 -11.79 17.71 38.84
C THR A 708 -11.91 16.19 38.89
N VAL A 709 -12.78 15.71 39.77
CA VAL A 709 -13.10 14.29 39.95
C VAL A 709 -14.33 13.92 39.12
N TYR A 710 -14.25 12.80 38.42
CA TYR A 710 -15.33 12.25 37.59
C TYR A 710 -15.71 10.84 38.04
N ASP A 711 -16.95 10.47 37.80
CA ASP A 711 -17.46 9.10 38.01
C ASP A 711 -17.19 8.20 36.79
N GLY A 712 -16.93 8.78 35.63
CA GLY A 712 -16.59 8.07 34.39
C GLY A 712 -16.05 9.02 33.32
N ILE A 713 -15.17 8.51 32.47
CA ILE A 713 -14.58 9.21 31.33
C ILE A 713 -15.06 8.52 30.06
N LEU A 714 -15.64 9.29 29.14
CA LEU A 714 -16.20 8.82 27.88
C LEU A 714 -15.43 9.46 26.73
N LEU A 715 -14.53 8.73 26.09
CA LEU A 715 -13.86 9.16 24.87
C LEU A 715 -14.75 8.80 23.67
N VAL A 716 -15.26 9.80 22.96
CA VAL A 716 -16.13 9.65 21.78
C VAL A 716 -15.30 9.88 20.53
N THR A 717 -15.13 8.82 19.73
CA THR A 717 -14.25 8.76 18.54
C THR A 717 -14.89 7.88 17.48
N ASP A 718 -14.29 7.74 16.31
CA ASP A 718 -14.66 6.77 15.28
C ASP A 718 -13.71 5.57 15.32
N GLU A 719 -13.56 4.81 14.23
CA GLU A 719 -12.62 3.69 14.18
C GLU A 719 -11.17 4.12 14.49
N GLY A 720 -10.78 5.36 14.13
CA GLY A 720 -9.42 5.86 14.26
C GLY A 720 -8.40 5.13 13.37
N SER A 721 -7.14 5.54 13.48
CA SER A 721 -6.02 5.00 12.69
C SER A 721 -4.88 4.50 13.57
N TYR A 722 -5.04 3.32 14.19
CA TYR A 722 -4.03 2.76 15.11
C TYR A 722 -2.61 2.66 14.51
N GLU A 723 -2.49 2.55 13.19
CA GLU A 723 -1.22 2.46 12.45
C GLU A 723 -0.39 3.76 12.53
N LEU A 724 -1.01 4.86 12.99
CA LEU A 724 -0.39 6.16 13.21
C LEU A 724 0.02 6.40 14.67
N SER A 725 -0.39 5.51 15.59
CA SER A 725 -0.01 5.60 17.00
C SER A 725 1.46 5.26 17.21
N ASP A 726 2.07 5.85 18.24
CA ASP A 726 3.48 5.68 18.62
C ASP A 726 3.64 4.85 19.90
N ASP A 727 4.83 4.26 20.05
CA ASP A 727 5.11 3.18 21.00
C ASP A 727 5.39 3.66 22.43
N SER A 728 5.26 4.96 22.72
CA SER A 728 5.59 5.51 24.04
C SER A 728 4.53 5.15 25.09
N LYS A 729 4.99 4.77 26.29
CA LYS A 729 4.14 4.43 27.45
C LYS A 729 3.67 5.66 28.23
N ASP A 730 3.77 6.86 27.67
CA ASP A 730 3.60 8.13 28.41
C ASP A 730 2.12 8.52 28.60
N LEU A 731 1.30 7.63 29.19
CA LEU A 731 -0.10 7.94 29.47
C LEU A 731 -0.36 7.96 30.99
N PRO A 732 -0.79 9.10 31.57
CA PRO A 732 -1.13 9.17 32.99
C PRO A 732 -2.32 8.27 33.33
N LYS A 733 -2.37 7.78 34.57
CA LYS A 733 -3.49 6.93 35.03
C LYS A 733 -4.81 7.69 35.06
N MET A 734 -5.87 7.01 34.64
CA MET A 734 -7.23 7.52 34.69
C MET A 734 -7.81 7.36 36.10
N SER A 735 -8.32 8.45 36.68
CA SER A 735 -8.90 8.44 38.03
C SER A 735 -10.31 7.83 38.10
N ALA A 736 -10.92 7.57 36.95
CA ALA A 736 -12.27 7.05 36.80
C ALA A 736 -12.31 6.05 35.63
N PRO A 737 -13.31 5.16 35.54
CA PRO A 737 -13.45 4.22 34.43
C PRO A 737 -13.44 4.91 33.07
N LEU A 738 -12.50 4.52 32.19
CA LEU A 738 -12.35 5.04 30.84
C LEU A 738 -13.11 4.17 29.83
N TRP A 739 -14.11 4.76 29.19
CA TRP A 739 -14.87 4.15 28.12
C TRP A 739 -14.54 4.80 26.79
N VAL A 740 -14.14 3.99 25.81
CA VAL A 740 -14.01 4.46 24.42
C VAL A 740 -15.27 4.07 23.65
N VAL A 741 -15.95 5.08 23.12
CA VAL A 741 -17.22 4.98 22.40
C VAL A 741 -16.95 5.24 20.92
N HIS A 742 -16.93 4.19 20.12
CA HIS A 742 -16.71 4.27 18.68
C HIS A 742 -18.02 4.50 17.93
N LEU A 743 -18.16 5.67 17.30
CA LEU A 743 -19.28 6.02 16.45
C LEU A 743 -19.26 5.22 15.14
N GLY A 744 -20.39 5.16 14.44
CA GLY A 744 -20.51 4.39 13.19
C GLY A 744 -20.58 2.86 13.34
N GLY A 745 -20.43 2.33 14.56
CA GLY A 745 -20.58 0.89 14.83
C GLY A 745 -19.36 0.03 14.47
N GLN A 746 -18.26 0.65 14.03
CA GLN A 746 -17.00 -0.01 13.69
C GLN A 746 -16.01 0.16 14.85
N LEU A 747 -15.16 -0.85 15.06
CA LEU A 747 -14.14 -0.83 16.11
C LEU A 747 -12.76 -0.89 15.43
N PRO A 748 -11.74 -0.20 15.97
CA PRO A 748 -10.38 -0.31 15.45
C PRO A 748 -9.90 -1.75 15.49
N PRO A 749 -9.10 -2.20 14.50
CA PRO A 749 -8.55 -3.55 14.49
C PRO A 749 -7.62 -3.83 15.68
N ALA A 750 -6.99 -2.81 16.25
CA ALA A 750 -6.14 -2.90 17.44
C ALA A 750 -6.05 -1.55 18.19
N TYR A 751 -5.61 -1.61 19.45
CA TYR A 751 -5.24 -0.43 20.24
C TYR A 751 -3.74 -0.47 20.55
N ASP A 752 -3.13 0.72 20.65
CA ASP A 752 -1.81 0.86 21.25
C ASP A 752 -1.82 0.42 22.72
N ASP A 753 -0.66 0.02 23.23
CA ASP A 753 -0.57 -0.56 24.58
C ASP A 753 -0.95 0.40 25.69
N ALA A 754 -0.54 1.67 25.58
CA ALA A 754 -0.80 2.66 26.61
C ALA A 754 -2.30 2.91 26.75
N THR A 755 -3.01 3.07 25.62
CA THR A 755 -4.46 3.21 25.61
C THR A 755 -5.15 1.95 26.13
N LEU A 756 -4.70 0.75 25.70
CA LEU A 756 -5.28 -0.51 26.16
C LEU A 756 -5.13 -0.70 27.68
N GLU A 757 -3.94 -0.40 28.21
CA GLU A 757 -3.65 -0.43 29.64
C GLU A 757 -4.52 0.57 30.40
N ALA A 758 -4.65 1.82 29.92
CA ALA A 758 -5.52 2.82 30.56
C ALA A 758 -7.01 2.40 30.61
N ILE A 759 -7.52 1.75 29.56
CA ILE A 759 -8.88 1.20 29.55
C ILE A 759 -9.01 0.11 30.63
N GLN A 760 -8.02 -0.77 30.77
CA GLN A 760 -8.04 -1.90 31.70
C GLN A 760 -7.88 -1.47 33.16
N ASP A 761 -6.86 -0.66 33.46
CA ASP A 761 -6.52 -0.17 34.80
C ASP A 761 -7.63 0.68 35.41
N SER A 762 -8.31 1.48 34.57
CA SER A 762 -9.43 2.31 35.01
C SER A 762 -10.69 1.49 35.35
N GLY A 763 -10.78 0.26 34.83
CA GLY A 763 -11.96 -0.60 34.89
C GLY A 763 -13.11 -0.12 34.02
N GLY A 764 -12.78 0.54 32.90
CA GLY A 764 -13.71 0.90 31.84
C GLY A 764 -13.74 -0.14 30.72
N GLY A 765 -13.95 0.28 29.48
CA GLY A 765 -14.13 -0.64 28.36
C GLY A 765 -14.34 0.05 27.01
N VAL A 766 -14.84 -0.71 26.04
CA VAL A 766 -15.09 -0.23 24.68
C VAL A 766 -16.53 -0.55 24.29
N ALA A 767 -17.22 0.40 23.69
CA ALA A 767 -18.57 0.23 23.18
C ALA A 767 -18.75 0.95 21.84
N SER A 768 -19.78 0.57 21.08
CA SER A 768 -20.17 1.30 19.87
C SER A 768 -21.42 2.17 20.07
N LYS A 769 -21.99 2.14 21.29
CA LYS A 769 -23.21 2.87 21.63
C LYS A 769 -23.08 3.47 23.02
N LEU A 770 -23.24 4.78 23.12
CA LEU A 770 -23.23 5.48 24.39
C LEU A 770 -24.27 4.97 25.41
N PRO A 771 -25.53 4.67 25.03
CA PRO A 771 -26.52 4.15 25.98
C PRO A 771 -26.09 2.86 26.68
N GLU A 772 -25.34 1.98 26.00
CA GLU A 772 -24.81 0.75 26.59
C GLU A 772 -23.82 1.08 27.72
N VAL A 773 -22.93 2.05 27.50
CA VAL A 773 -21.96 2.48 28.51
C VAL A 773 -22.65 3.07 29.73
N ILE A 774 -23.65 3.93 29.52
CA ILE A 774 -24.40 4.55 30.62
C ILE A 774 -25.14 3.50 31.45
N GLN A 775 -25.77 2.51 30.79
CA GLN A 775 -26.40 1.39 31.49
C GLN A 775 -25.39 0.58 32.31
N ARG A 776 -24.19 0.31 31.76
CA ARG A 776 -23.11 -0.40 32.45
C ARG A 776 -22.63 0.36 33.68
N LEU A 777 -22.43 1.67 33.58
CA LEU A 777 -22.05 2.54 34.70
C LEU A 777 -23.12 2.53 35.80
N ALA A 778 -24.40 2.68 35.43
CA ALA A 778 -25.52 2.65 36.37
C ALA A 778 -25.63 1.30 37.09
N THR A 779 -25.46 0.19 36.35
CA THR A 779 -25.53 -1.16 36.92
C THR A 779 -24.35 -1.41 37.87
N LYS A 780 -23.14 -0.96 37.52
CA LYS A 780 -21.94 -1.09 38.37
C LYS A 780 -22.06 -0.30 39.65
N GLU A 781 -22.63 0.90 39.60
CA GLU A 781 -22.94 1.66 40.80
C GLU A 781 -23.93 0.92 41.70
N ALA A 782 -25.02 0.39 41.14
CA ALA A 782 -26.09 -0.23 41.92
C ALA A 782 -25.66 -1.52 42.64
N PHE A 783 -24.71 -2.28 42.08
CA PHE A 783 -24.22 -3.54 42.65
C PHE A 783 -22.88 -3.45 43.38
N GLY A 784 -22.15 -2.34 43.23
CA GLY A 784 -20.89 -2.11 43.93
C GLY A 784 -19.70 -2.92 43.40
N SER A 785 -18.64 -3.03 44.22
CA SER A 785 -17.32 -3.54 43.81
C SER A 785 -17.22 -5.04 43.55
N SER A 786 -18.25 -5.81 43.90
CA SER A 786 -18.32 -7.25 43.57
C SER A 786 -18.71 -7.48 42.11
N LEU A 787 -19.31 -6.49 41.42
CA LEU A 787 -19.61 -6.57 40.00
C LEU A 787 -18.37 -6.29 39.16
N VAL A 788 -17.97 -7.28 38.36
CA VAL A 788 -16.83 -7.19 37.45
C VAL A 788 -17.25 -6.56 36.12
N ASN A 789 -18.31 -7.07 35.51
CA ASN A 789 -18.73 -6.68 34.16
C ASN A 789 -20.23 -6.89 33.93
N VAL A 790 -20.77 -6.21 32.92
CA VAL A 790 -22.16 -6.31 32.45
C VAL A 790 -22.14 -6.44 30.93
N VAL A 791 -22.22 -7.68 30.44
CA VAL A 791 -21.94 -8.00 29.03
C VAL A 791 -22.73 -9.22 28.58
N ASP A 792 -23.10 -9.26 27.30
CA ASP A 792 -23.84 -10.34 26.63
C ASP A 792 -25.13 -10.76 27.34
N GLY A 793 -25.80 -9.81 27.99
CA GLY A 793 -27.05 -10.04 28.73
C GLY A 793 -26.87 -10.55 30.17
N TYR A 794 -25.64 -10.55 30.71
CA TYR A 794 -25.35 -11.04 32.07
C TYR A 794 -24.64 -10.00 32.92
N THR A 795 -24.90 -10.05 34.23
CA THR A 795 -24.08 -9.42 35.28
C THR A 795 -23.11 -10.45 35.83
N TRP A 796 -21.83 -10.11 35.85
CA TRP A 796 -20.75 -10.99 36.28
C TRP A 796 -20.20 -10.52 37.62
N PHE A 797 -20.29 -11.36 38.63
CA PHE A 797 -19.83 -11.08 39.98
C PHE A 797 -18.57 -11.87 40.31
N MET A 798 -17.69 -11.27 41.13
CA MET A 798 -16.49 -11.91 41.67
C MET A 798 -16.48 -11.80 43.19
N GLU A 799 -16.41 -12.95 43.85
CA GLU A 799 -16.37 -13.09 45.30
C GLU A 799 -15.17 -13.94 45.71
N GLN A 800 -14.55 -13.65 46.86
CA GLN A 800 -13.48 -14.50 47.40
C GLN A 800 -14.11 -15.62 48.22
N THR A 801 -13.66 -16.85 48.02
CA THR A 801 -14.24 -18.04 48.64
C THR A 801 -13.16 -19.01 49.13
N ASN A 802 -13.43 -19.71 50.23
CA ASN A 802 -12.52 -20.72 50.80
C ASN A 802 -12.78 -22.12 50.21
N THR A 803 -13.68 -22.24 49.24
CA THR A 803 -14.10 -23.51 48.65
C THR A 803 -13.29 -23.77 47.37
N GLU A 804 -12.34 -24.73 47.42
CA GLU A 804 -11.43 -25.05 46.30
C GLU A 804 -12.02 -25.99 45.23
N THR A 805 -13.31 -26.32 45.30
CA THR A 805 -13.93 -27.30 44.39
C THR A 805 -14.39 -26.65 43.09
N SER A 806 -13.61 -26.84 42.01
CA SER A 806 -14.03 -26.50 40.65
C SER A 806 -15.11 -27.46 40.15
N SER A 807 -16.28 -26.94 39.79
CA SER A 807 -17.31 -27.67 39.05
C SER A 807 -16.85 -27.82 37.60
N LYS A 808 -16.50 -29.05 37.18
CA LYS A 808 -16.08 -29.35 35.80
C LYS A 808 -17.29 -29.36 34.84
N ASN A 809 -17.78 -28.20 34.44
CA ASN A 809 -18.92 -28.04 33.54
C ASN A 809 -18.57 -27.35 32.21
N GLY A 810 -17.31 -26.97 31.99
CA GLY A 810 -16.84 -26.34 30.76
C GLY A 810 -17.05 -24.81 30.70
N PHE A 811 -17.69 -24.19 31.69
CA PHE A 811 -17.88 -22.74 31.76
C PHE A 811 -16.69 -22.00 32.40
N GLU A 812 -15.70 -22.73 32.91
CA GLU A 812 -14.61 -22.21 33.73
C GLU A 812 -13.72 -21.24 32.97
N GLN A 813 -13.50 -21.42 31.66
CA GLN A 813 -12.72 -20.46 30.86
C GLN A 813 -13.42 -19.09 30.72
N LEU A 814 -14.76 -19.08 30.56
CA LEU A 814 -15.54 -17.83 30.53
C LEU A 814 -15.48 -17.14 31.90
N ALA A 815 -15.62 -17.91 32.98
CA ALA A 815 -15.46 -17.42 34.34
C ALA A 815 -14.04 -16.90 34.62
N ALA A 816 -12.99 -17.62 34.20
CA ALA A 816 -11.59 -17.25 34.38
C ALA A 816 -11.25 -15.95 33.65
N ARG A 817 -11.80 -15.71 32.46
CA ARG A 817 -11.70 -14.41 31.78
C ARG A 817 -12.24 -13.27 32.63
N GLN A 818 -13.41 -13.46 33.26
CA GLN A 818 -13.97 -12.44 34.16
C GLN A 818 -13.14 -12.29 35.43
N LEU A 819 -12.57 -13.37 35.97
CA LEU A 819 -11.63 -13.28 37.10
C LEU A 819 -10.41 -12.43 36.73
N VAL A 820 -9.80 -12.65 35.57
CA VAL A 820 -8.66 -11.84 35.09
C VAL A 820 -9.01 -10.36 35.00
N LEU A 821 -10.18 -10.03 34.44
CA LEU A 821 -10.69 -8.66 34.41
C LEU A 821 -10.88 -8.08 35.82
N GLY A 822 -11.50 -8.84 36.73
CA GLY A 822 -11.75 -8.42 38.11
C GLY A 822 -10.47 -8.22 38.93
N LEU A 823 -9.47 -9.08 38.74
CA LEU A 823 -8.15 -8.96 39.38
C LEU A 823 -7.41 -7.72 38.87
N SER A 824 -7.40 -7.48 37.56
CA SER A 824 -6.84 -6.26 36.95
C SER A 824 -7.49 -5.01 37.54
N GLN A 825 -8.82 -5.00 37.72
CA GLN A 825 -9.56 -3.85 38.26
C GLN A 825 -9.37 -3.63 39.77
N LYS A 826 -9.06 -4.68 40.55
CA LYS A 826 -8.84 -4.55 42.01
C LYS A 826 -7.52 -3.88 42.35
N LEU A 827 -6.58 -3.85 41.42
CA LEU A 827 -5.22 -3.31 41.60
C LEU A 827 -5.17 -1.78 41.39
N LYS A 828 -6.34 -1.11 41.49
CA LYS A 828 -6.50 0.35 41.46
C LYS A 828 -5.56 1.04 42.45
N GLY A 829 -4.60 1.80 41.92
CA GLY A 829 -3.72 2.70 42.69
C GLY A 829 -2.25 2.31 42.80
N ALA A 830 -1.83 1.13 42.32
CA ALA A 830 -0.40 0.83 42.16
C ALA A 830 0.18 1.63 40.96
N SER A 831 1.40 2.16 41.07
CA SER A 831 2.05 2.95 40.00
C SER A 831 2.27 2.15 38.71
N GLU A 832 2.45 0.84 38.82
CA GLU A 832 2.44 -0.19 37.77
C GLU A 832 1.93 -1.48 38.42
N LEU A 833 1.30 -2.38 37.65
CA LEU A 833 1.08 -3.75 38.11
C LEU A 833 2.46 -4.34 38.39
N SER A 834 2.73 -4.71 39.64
CA SER A 834 4.00 -5.34 39.97
C SER A 834 4.14 -6.62 39.16
N LEU A 835 5.36 -6.96 38.77
CA LEU A 835 5.64 -8.21 38.05
C LEU A 835 5.00 -9.43 38.74
N LYS A 836 4.91 -9.43 40.07
CA LYS A 836 4.26 -10.47 40.87
C LYS A 836 2.74 -10.56 40.64
N GLU A 837 2.06 -9.43 40.48
CA GLU A 837 0.63 -9.38 40.19
C GLU A 837 0.34 -9.82 38.76
N LEU A 838 1.16 -9.40 37.80
CA LEU A 838 1.10 -9.87 36.42
C LEU A 838 1.33 -11.39 36.33
N ASP A 839 2.28 -11.92 37.10
CA ASP A 839 2.52 -13.37 37.19
C ASP A 839 1.31 -14.11 37.77
N ALA A 840 0.60 -13.53 38.75
CA ALA A 840 -0.61 -14.13 39.32
C ALA A 840 -1.76 -14.16 38.30
N ILE A 841 -1.95 -13.08 37.55
CA ILE A 841 -2.94 -13.02 36.45
C ILE A 841 -2.56 -14.01 35.33
N HIS A 842 -1.29 -14.05 34.95
CA HIS A 842 -0.78 -14.99 33.96
C HIS A 842 -0.97 -16.46 34.40
N LYS A 843 -0.81 -16.76 35.69
CA LYS A 843 -1.07 -18.10 36.24
C LYS A 843 -2.53 -18.53 36.02
N VAL A 844 -3.51 -17.63 36.20
CA VAL A 844 -4.92 -17.91 35.88
C VAL A 844 -5.04 -18.24 34.39
N ALA A 845 -4.47 -17.41 33.52
CA ALA A 845 -4.52 -17.62 32.07
C ALA A 845 -3.92 -18.97 31.65
N LYS A 846 -2.80 -19.35 32.24
CA LYS A 846 -2.10 -20.63 32.01
C LYS A 846 -2.85 -21.84 32.57
N THR A 847 -3.57 -21.68 33.68
CA THR A 847 -4.33 -22.78 34.32
C THR A 847 -5.58 -23.15 33.51
N PHE A 848 -6.22 -22.16 32.90
CA PHE A 848 -7.46 -22.34 32.13
C PHE A 848 -7.28 -22.33 30.62
N ASP A 849 -6.04 -22.27 30.13
CA ASP A 849 -5.68 -22.20 28.71
C ASP A 849 -6.42 -21.07 27.98
N ILE A 850 -6.32 -19.83 28.47
CA ILE A 850 -7.00 -18.67 27.89
C ILE A 850 -6.03 -17.58 27.44
N VAL A 851 -6.36 -16.91 26.34
CA VAL A 851 -5.70 -15.66 25.93
C VAL A 851 -6.27 -14.50 26.75
N THR A 852 -5.38 -13.61 27.22
CA THR A 852 -5.74 -12.41 27.98
C THR A 852 -4.90 -11.24 27.50
N PRO A 853 -5.21 -9.99 27.91
CA PRO A 853 -4.35 -8.86 27.58
C PRO A 853 -2.91 -8.95 28.07
N TYR A 854 -2.63 -9.86 29.02
CA TYR A 854 -1.32 -10.08 29.64
C TYR A 854 -0.65 -11.38 29.17
N SER A 855 -1.39 -12.28 28.52
CA SER A 855 -0.93 -13.62 28.15
C SER A 855 -1.35 -14.00 26.73
N SER A 856 -0.38 -14.44 25.94
CA SER A 856 -0.56 -14.82 24.55
C SER A 856 -0.42 -16.34 24.39
N MET A 857 -1.01 -16.88 23.33
CA MET A 857 -0.77 -18.26 22.92
C MET A 857 0.27 -18.30 21.80
N ILE A 858 1.29 -19.13 21.96
CA ILE A 858 2.33 -19.36 20.95
C ILE A 858 2.41 -20.84 20.62
N VAL A 859 2.48 -21.18 19.33
CA VAL A 859 2.69 -22.55 18.86
C VAL A 859 4.15 -22.70 18.47
N LEU A 860 4.84 -23.69 19.04
CA LEU A 860 6.27 -23.94 18.82
C LEU A 860 6.47 -25.39 18.39
N VAL A 861 7.24 -25.60 17.33
CA VAL A 861 7.45 -26.92 16.69
C VAL A 861 8.64 -27.69 17.25
N ASN A 862 9.64 -27.04 17.84
CA ASN A 862 10.87 -27.71 18.30
C ASN A 862 11.33 -27.33 19.71
N GLU A 863 12.22 -28.13 20.30
CA GLU A 863 12.71 -27.94 21.68
C GLU A 863 13.52 -26.64 21.87
N ARG A 864 14.29 -26.21 20.86
CA ARG A 864 15.05 -24.94 20.91
C ARG A 864 14.12 -23.75 21.12
N GLN A 865 13.00 -23.72 20.42
CA GLN A 865 11.97 -22.69 20.58
C GLN A 865 11.40 -22.69 22.00
N LYS A 866 11.09 -23.87 22.55
CA LYS A 866 10.58 -24.00 23.92
C LYS A 866 11.58 -23.51 24.96
N GLU A 867 12.88 -23.75 24.76
CA GLU A 867 13.94 -23.21 25.61
C GLU A 867 14.11 -21.69 25.46
N ALA A 868 13.93 -21.15 24.25
CA ALA A 868 13.92 -19.70 24.03
C ALA A 868 12.74 -19.05 24.75
N LEU A 869 11.55 -19.66 24.69
CA LEU A 869 10.37 -19.21 25.43
C LEU A 869 10.60 -19.24 26.94
N LYS A 870 11.14 -20.33 27.50
CA LYS A 870 11.49 -20.40 28.92
C LYS A 870 12.46 -19.28 29.37
N ARG A 871 13.41 -18.91 28.51
CA ARG A 871 14.34 -17.80 28.79
C ARG A 871 13.65 -16.44 28.75
N ALA A 872 12.79 -16.22 27.77
CA ALA A 872 12.00 -14.98 27.65
C ALA A 872 10.98 -14.85 28.80
N GLU A 873 10.34 -15.95 29.22
CA GLU A 873 9.45 -16.01 30.39
C GLU A 873 10.16 -15.64 31.70
N ALA A 874 11.49 -15.81 31.79
CA ALA A 874 12.27 -15.45 32.97
C ALA A 874 12.78 -14.00 32.94
N ALA A 875 12.59 -13.27 31.84
CA ALA A 875 13.08 -11.91 31.67
C ALA A 875 12.19 -10.87 32.40
N SER A 876 12.76 -9.70 32.68
CA SER A 876 12.06 -8.60 33.37
C SER A 876 11.00 -7.94 32.49
N ASP A 877 11.20 -7.94 31.17
CA ASP A 877 10.36 -7.36 30.13
C ASP A 877 9.35 -8.35 29.55
N ARG A 878 9.13 -9.52 30.20
CA ARG A 878 8.27 -10.60 29.69
C ARG A 878 6.82 -10.20 29.39
N PHE A 879 6.35 -9.07 29.92
CA PHE A 879 5.02 -8.51 29.65
C PHE A 879 5.05 -7.29 28.71
N ASP A 880 6.21 -6.82 28.28
CA ASP A 880 6.37 -5.66 27.40
C ASP A 880 6.46 -6.12 25.95
N ARG A 881 5.60 -5.58 25.09
CA ARG A 881 5.53 -5.93 23.67
C ARG A 881 6.10 -4.80 22.81
N GLU A 882 6.67 -5.15 21.66
CA GLU A 882 7.04 -4.19 20.62
C GLU A 882 5.79 -3.87 19.79
N VAL A 883 5.50 -2.59 19.56
CA VAL A 883 4.42 -2.19 18.65
C VAL A 883 4.93 -2.34 17.21
N GLU A 884 4.18 -3.06 16.39
CA GLU A 884 4.57 -3.31 15.01
C GLU A 884 3.83 -2.34 14.10
N SER A 885 4.57 -1.43 13.46
CA SER A 885 4.02 -0.64 12.37
C SER A 885 3.70 -1.60 11.21
N GLY A 886 2.45 -1.67 10.78
CA GLY A 886 2.02 -2.50 9.64
C GLY A 886 2.55 -2.06 8.27
N LYS A 887 3.69 -1.35 8.25
CA LYS A 887 4.25 -0.68 7.09
C LYS A 887 5.07 -1.66 6.25
N GLU A 888 4.70 -1.81 5.00
CA GLU A 888 5.50 -2.51 4.00
C GLU A 888 6.30 -1.49 3.18
N GLN A 889 7.61 -1.73 3.03
CA GLN A 889 8.44 -0.91 2.15
C GLN A 889 8.16 -1.30 0.70
N LEU A 890 7.68 -0.35 -0.09
CA LEU A 890 7.52 -0.54 -1.53
C LEU A 890 8.88 -0.62 -2.21
N SER A 891 9.06 -1.59 -3.11
CA SER A 891 10.23 -1.68 -3.97
C SER A 891 10.32 -0.44 -4.88
N LYS A 892 11.46 0.25 -4.90
CA LYS A 892 11.64 1.46 -5.71
C LYS A 892 12.14 1.10 -7.13
N PRO A 893 11.61 1.74 -8.19
CA PRO A 893 12.15 1.63 -9.54
C PRO A 893 13.60 2.13 -9.64
N PHE A 894 14.37 1.57 -10.58
CA PHE A 894 15.68 2.07 -10.98
C PHE A 894 15.61 3.51 -11.55
N ASP A 895 16.53 4.39 -11.16
CA ASP A 895 16.69 5.76 -11.71
C ASP A 895 17.73 5.78 -12.86
N PRO A 896 17.31 5.95 -14.13
CA PRO A 896 18.20 5.90 -15.29
C PRO A 896 19.04 7.16 -15.54
N LEU A 897 18.81 8.28 -14.84
CA LEU A 897 19.45 9.58 -15.13
C LEU A 897 20.45 10.02 -14.05
N THR A 898 20.67 9.19 -13.04
CA THR A 898 21.66 9.40 -11.98
C THR A 898 22.88 8.50 -12.19
N VAL A 899 24.08 9.08 -12.10
CA VAL A 899 25.32 8.30 -12.05
C VAL A 899 25.79 8.28 -10.60
N SER A 900 25.70 7.11 -9.96
CA SER A 900 26.15 6.90 -8.59
C SER A 900 27.69 6.82 -8.53
N GLY A 901 28.28 7.29 -7.43
CA GLY A 901 29.73 7.15 -7.18
C GLY A 901 30.14 5.76 -6.65
N VAL A 902 29.16 4.92 -6.33
CA VAL A 902 29.32 3.56 -5.78
C VAL A 902 28.30 2.67 -6.49
N PRO A 903 28.72 1.69 -7.32
CA PRO A 903 27.78 0.90 -8.11
C PRO A 903 26.93 -0.02 -7.25
N GLU A 904 25.60 0.06 -7.40
CA GLU A 904 24.65 -0.83 -6.76
C GLU A 904 24.66 -2.25 -7.39
N PRO A 905 24.23 -3.31 -6.67
CA PRO A 905 24.30 -4.71 -7.14
C PRO A 905 23.59 -4.96 -8.48
N GLU A 906 22.61 -4.15 -8.82
CA GLU A 906 21.84 -4.22 -10.06
C GLU A 906 22.64 -3.73 -11.27
N GLU A 907 23.50 -2.74 -11.07
CA GLU A 907 24.45 -2.25 -12.10
C GLU A 907 25.48 -3.33 -12.43
N TRP A 908 25.90 -4.13 -11.44
CA TRP A 908 26.72 -5.33 -11.64
C TRP A 908 25.97 -6.41 -12.41
N MET A 909 24.65 -6.53 -12.24
CA MET A 909 23.84 -7.49 -12.97
C MET A 909 23.61 -7.05 -14.42
N LEU A 910 23.46 -5.75 -14.71
CA LEU A 910 23.29 -5.26 -16.08
C LEU A 910 24.62 -5.27 -16.85
N MET A 911 25.72 -4.83 -16.22
CA MET A 911 27.07 -5.07 -16.74
C MET A 911 27.37 -6.57 -16.84
N GLY A 912 26.87 -7.37 -15.90
CA GLY A 912 26.96 -8.82 -15.88
C GLY A 912 26.15 -9.49 -16.98
N ILE A 913 24.95 -9.04 -17.32
CA ILE A 913 24.09 -9.54 -18.41
C ILE A 913 24.69 -9.12 -19.75
N THR A 914 25.24 -7.92 -19.85
CA THR A 914 25.97 -7.47 -21.04
C THR A 914 27.26 -8.27 -21.22
N ALA A 915 27.99 -8.52 -20.13
CA ALA A 915 29.19 -9.36 -20.11
C ALA A 915 28.88 -10.84 -20.32
N VAL A 916 27.74 -11.36 -19.83
CA VAL A 916 27.25 -12.73 -20.03
C VAL A 916 26.74 -12.89 -21.45
N ALA A 917 26.05 -11.91 -22.03
CA ALA A 917 25.69 -11.91 -23.45
C ALA A 917 26.95 -11.92 -24.33
N LEU A 918 27.95 -11.09 -24.00
CA LEU A 918 29.26 -11.12 -24.65
C LEU A 918 30.02 -12.44 -24.41
N LEU A 919 29.97 -13.02 -23.21
CA LEU A 919 30.59 -14.31 -22.88
C LEU A 919 29.84 -15.49 -23.52
N PHE A 920 28.53 -15.42 -23.71
CA PHE A 920 27.74 -16.44 -24.39
C PHE A 920 28.02 -16.42 -25.89
N ILE A 921 28.22 -15.22 -26.46
CA ILE A 921 28.71 -15.04 -27.83
C ILE A 921 30.13 -15.64 -27.96
N VAL A 922 31.04 -15.37 -27.02
CA VAL A 922 32.42 -15.90 -27.02
C VAL A 922 32.49 -17.41 -26.74
N ARG A 923 31.66 -17.96 -25.83
CA ARG A 923 31.60 -19.42 -25.55
C ARG A 923 30.94 -20.21 -26.68
N ARG A 924 29.95 -19.64 -27.35
CA ARG A 924 29.33 -20.26 -28.53
C ARG A 924 30.30 -20.28 -29.72
N GLN A 925 31.20 -19.31 -29.82
CA GLN A 925 32.29 -19.31 -30.80
C GLN A 925 33.37 -20.36 -30.49
N ARG A 926 33.72 -20.59 -29.21
CA ARG A 926 34.69 -21.64 -28.81
C ARG A 926 34.18 -23.08 -28.93
N ARG A 927 32.86 -23.31 -28.91
CA ARG A 927 32.26 -24.64 -29.17
C ARG A 927 32.10 -24.96 -30.67
N LEU A 928 32.32 -23.99 -31.54
CA LEU A 928 32.33 -24.17 -33.00
C LEU A 928 33.75 -24.26 -33.59
N THR A 929 34.78 -24.13 -32.74
CA THR A 929 36.20 -24.19 -33.10
C THR A 929 36.96 -25.36 -32.44
N ASN A 930 36.24 -26.28 -31.78
CA ASN A 930 36.76 -27.58 -31.37
C ASN A 930 36.03 -28.71 -32.09
#